data_AF-L7JIR3-F1
#
_entry.id   AF-L7JIR3-F1
#
_cell.length_a   1.000
_cell.length_b   1.000
_cell.length_c   1.000
_cell.angle_alpha   90.00
_cell.angle_beta   90.00
_cell.angle_gamma   90.00
#
_symmetry.space_group_name_H-M   'P 1'
#
loop_
_entity.id
_entity.type
_entity.pdbx_description
1 polymer ?
#
loop_
_entity_poly.entity_id
_entity_poly.type
_entity_poly.pdbx_seq_one_letter_code
_entity_poly.pdbx_strand_id
1 'polypeptide(L)'
;MSLRSWFRGSGTTTPKSSAGPSRATTPPSGVQGTVMTAEQQELADLSDAMQAMAHIMNDDPESAEAHLRQRKDPSSFHLLGLGVSIFMRSILGFEKDVMAEASKCIADCETRSWNDKVKGERREPATDGRLFPNGSEFAIVYAQALLMNAVVSVLHESLTDALKAFYKLRKAMAVMSSISAAEEKIMKEQGASSARGNPFEQASTASGSGNLAAEDEDSDLEFVDADEKVSPEAPIHVTYDGHTSTKDSTSQPATDAATLEGKLQALEIPDDSDTKSHLSKSAVESQVPSLSASRAPSPGPPPQLTDAASDGSLFTHPIDIFIHSAINMCYGSLMLVLSMVPPAFSRLLGIIGFRGDRDKGLHMLWQSAAHPNMNGAVAGLLLLGYYHGLLAFADVLPSERDVAELAEPDEIVGYPRGRCIELLRVMRERYPASGLWRMEQARVLIGEKKLKEGIEMLEKCGDAKMRQVTALSTFELAVSSICYLDWPRMHSSFVRMVELNDWSHALYYFIAGCAHLEMYRDAVHELGGLSELSEDGSESEKEVKAGDVKVTATKDRLDVEDIRKKELISNARKYKKSAETLFRKAPTTAGRKRFMARQMPFEVFVMRKVAKWEERATALKLDLADAIGPSPAAEMIYLWNGGKRMNLELIEKAMTILEWDRCTSSATVAKVKEEHDEVAIHGVGQAALLRHAGRGDEAKGILLDISAYDRATCKGGNKDDYILASATYELAMLAWDDVCRPERWPTDADEVEEFRRKKTEECYTLLETVAKWETYVLDARFGMRVQTGLDTVRWLSKKKGWTL
;
A
#
# COMPACT_ATOMS: atom_id res chain seq x y z
N MET A 1 30.83 18.46 -14.18
CA MET A 1 32.06 17.66 -14.45
C MET A 1 31.81 16.25 -13.94
N SER A 2 32.01 15.26 -14.79
CA SER A 2 31.54 13.88 -14.65
C SER A 2 32.30 13.05 -13.60
N LEU A 3 31.56 12.39 -12.70
CA LEU A 3 32.04 11.52 -11.61
C LEU A 3 32.34 10.09 -12.13
N ARG A 4 33.43 9.93 -12.90
CA ARG A 4 33.87 8.63 -13.46
C ARG A 4 35.21 8.10 -12.94
N SER A 5 35.77 8.59 -11.83
CA SER A 5 37.18 8.30 -11.47
C SER A 5 37.46 7.50 -10.18
N TRP A 6 36.49 6.81 -9.56
CA TRP A 6 36.72 6.10 -8.28
C TRP A 6 36.92 4.58 -8.32
N PHE A 7 37.08 3.97 -9.50
CA PHE A 7 37.48 2.57 -9.61
C PHE A 7 38.86 2.41 -10.26
N ARG A 8 39.94 2.46 -9.46
CA ARG A 8 41.23 1.82 -9.76
C ARG A 8 41.88 1.30 -8.48
N GLY A 9 41.71 0.00 -8.24
CA GLY A 9 42.48 -0.75 -7.23
C GLY A 9 43.89 -1.06 -7.74
N SER A 10 44.88 -0.78 -6.90
CA SER A 10 46.31 -1.00 -7.12
C SER A 10 46.69 -2.48 -7.11
N GLY A 11 47.44 -2.91 -8.13
CA GLY A 11 48.02 -4.25 -8.20
C GLY A 11 49.25 -4.41 -7.29
N THR A 12 49.43 -5.61 -6.76
CA THR A 12 50.69 -6.08 -6.19
C THR A 12 50.99 -7.51 -6.64
N THR A 13 52.30 -7.77 -6.71
CA THR A 13 53.03 -8.73 -7.54
C THR A 13 53.13 -10.14 -6.96
N THR A 14 53.12 -11.12 -7.87
CA THR A 14 53.50 -12.53 -7.64
C THR A 14 55.02 -12.73 -7.54
N PRO A 15 55.51 -13.76 -6.82
CA PRO A 15 56.81 -14.35 -7.10
C PRO A 15 56.67 -15.75 -7.74
N LYS A 16 57.44 -15.93 -8.83
CA LYS A 16 57.66 -17.19 -9.55
C LYS A 16 58.57 -18.13 -8.74
N SER A 17 58.29 -19.43 -8.74
CA SER A 17 59.31 -20.47 -8.58
C SER A 17 59.12 -21.57 -9.62
N SER A 18 60.24 -22.00 -10.20
CA SER A 18 60.38 -22.93 -11.31
C SER A 18 60.83 -24.30 -10.82
N ALA A 19 60.14 -25.37 -11.23
CA ALA A 19 60.66 -26.74 -11.24
C ALA A 19 60.02 -27.53 -12.38
N GLY A 20 60.85 -28.26 -13.14
CA GLY A 20 60.53 -28.94 -14.40
C GLY A 20 59.74 -30.25 -14.30
N PRO A 21 59.53 -30.95 -15.44
CA PRO A 21 58.42 -31.88 -15.62
C PRO A 21 58.75 -33.28 -15.09
N SER A 22 57.83 -33.84 -14.30
CA SER A 22 57.89 -35.26 -13.88
C SER A 22 56.63 -36.00 -14.32
N ARG A 23 56.83 -36.79 -15.37
CA ARG A 23 56.18 -38.06 -15.77
C ARG A 23 54.81 -38.40 -15.16
N ALA A 24 53.83 -38.47 -16.07
CA ALA A 24 52.47 -38.93 -15.85
C ALA A 24 52.40 -40.30 -15.15
N THR A 25 51.57 -40.38 -14.12
CA THR A 25 51.07 -41.64 -13.56
C THR A 25 49.54 -41.52 -13.54
N THR A 26 48.89 -42.38 -14.32
CA THR A 26 47.43 -42.50 -14.47
C THR A 26 46.79 -42.81 -13.11
N PRO A 27 45.74 -42.09 -12.67
CA PRO A 27 44.93 -42.54 -11.55
C PRO A 27 43.94 -43.61 -12.03
N PRO A 28 43.58 -44.60 -11.19
CA PRO A 28 42.64 -45.63 -11.56
C PRO A 28 41.24 -45.03 -11.68
N SER A 29 40.62 -45.30 -12.82
CA SER A 29 39.20 -45.13 -13.10
C SER A 29 38.37 -45.95 -12.11
N GLY A 30 37.54 -45.27 -11.31
CA GLY A 30 36.69 -45.97 -10.35
C GLY A 30 36.00 -45.08 -9.31
N VAL A 31 35.40 -43.95 -9.72
CA VAL A 31 34.28 -43.37 -8.98
C VAL A 31 33.13 -43.30 -9.97
N GLN A 32 32.22 -44.27 -9.89
CA GLN A 32 30.91 -44.15 -10.52
C GLN A 32 30.22 -42.96 -9.85
N GLY A 33 30.30 -41.79 -10.45
CA GLY A 33 29.39 -40.70 -10.15
C GLY A 33 27.99 -41.21 -10.48
N THR A 34 27.13 -41.33 -9.47
CA THR A 34 25.72 -41.67 -9.66
C THR A 34 25.12 -40.59 -10.57
N VAL A 35 24.83 -40.93 -11.83
CA VAL A 35 24.16 -40.01 -12.74
C VAL A 35 22.76 -39.79 -12.18
N MET A 36 22.48 -38.56 -11.73
CA MET A 36 21.16 -38.20 -11.22
C MET A 36 20.12 -38.37 -12.33
N THR A 37 18.93 -38.87 -11.99
CA THR A 37 17.82 -38.91 -12.95
C THR A 37 17.37 -37.48 -13.30
N ALA A 38 16.62 -37.33 -14.39
CA ALA A 38 16.06 -36.04 -14.75
C ALA A 38 15.16 -35.48 -13.64
N GLU A 39 14.36 -36.31 -12.96
CA GLU A 39 13.52 -35.84 -11.85
C GLU A 39 14.35 -35.44 -10.63
N GLN A 40 15.40 -36.20 -10.30
CA GLN A 40 16.31 -35.86 -9.20
C GLN A 40 17.04 -34.53 -9.46
N GLN A 41 17.46 -34.28 -10.71
CA GLN A 41 18.09 -33.03 -11.09
C GLN A 41 17.10 -31.86 -10.97
N GLU A 42 15.85 -32.06 -11.38
CA GLU A 42 14.80 -31.04 -11.28
C GLU A 42 14.46 -30.66 -9.83
N LEU A 43 14.38 -31.65 -8.94
CA LEU A 43 14.19 -31.41 -7.50
C LEU A 43 15.39 -30.68 -6.89
N ALA A 44 16.61 -31.06 -7.27
CA ALA A 44 17.82 -30.37 -6.83
C ALA A 44 17.84 -28.92 -7.34
N ASP A 45 17.43 -28.69 -8.60
CA ASP A 45 17.35 -27.36 -9.19
C ASP A 45 16.30 -26.47 -8.50
N LEU A 46 15.13 -27.02 -8.18
CA LEU A 46 14.11 -26.30 -7.41
C LEU A 46 14.65 -25.94 -6.02
N SER A 47 15.23 -26.92 -5.31
CA SER A 47 15.78 -26.71 -3.96
C SER A 47 16.88 -25.65 -3.95
N ASP A 48 17.82 -25.72 -4.89
CA ASP A 48 18.93 -24.75 -5.04
C ASP A 48 18.40 -23.34 -5.31
N ALA A 49 17.45 -23.20 -6.25
CA ALA A 49 16.80 -21.92 -6.53
C ALA A 49 16.04 -21.36 -5.32
N MET A 50 15.30 -22.20 -4.58
CA MET A 50 14.57 -21.78 -3.38
C MET A 50 15.51 -21.33 -2.24
N GLN A 51 16.66 -21.99 -2.08
CA GLN A 51 17.69 -21.58 -1.12
C GLN A 51 18.26 -20.21 -1.47
N ALA A 52 18.59 -19.99 -2.75
CA ALA A 52 19.07 -18.69 -3.21
C ALA A 52 18.02 -17.59 -2.99
N MET A 53 16.76 -17.89 -3.33
CA MET A 53 15.62 -16.99 -3.13
C MET A 53 15.39 -16.64 -1.66
N ALA A 54 15.70 -17.52 -0.70
CA ALA A 54 15.56 -17.21 0.74
C ALA A 54 16.45 -16.03 1.19
N HIS A 55 17.52 -15.71 0.46
CA HIS A 55 18.30 -14.50 0.70
C HIS A 55 17.50 -13.22 0.40
N ILE A 56 16.63 -13.23 -0.62
CA ILE A 56 15.78 -12.08 -0.99
C ILE A 56 14.84 -11.74 0.17
N MET A 57 14.21 -12.74 0.79
CA MET A 57 13.31 -12.54 1.94
C MET A 57 14.05 -12.24 3.25
N ASN A 58 15.38 -12.32 3.25
CA ASN A 58 16.27 -11.79 4.29
C ASN A 58 16.88 -10.43 3.89
N ASP A 59 16.29 -9.77 2.90
CA ASP A 59 16.68 -8.47 2.35
C ASP A 59 18.09 -8.43 1.74
N ASP A 60 18.58 -9.58 1.26
CA ASP A 60 19.92 -9.76 0.68
C ASP A 60 19.84 -10.22 -0.79
N PRO A 61 19.31 -9.37 -1.69
CA PRO A 61 19.15 -9.73 -3.10
C PRO A 61 20.50 -9.91 -3.81
N GLU A 62 21.57 -9.26 -3.34
CA GLU A 62 22.91 -9.40 -3.91
C GLU A 62 23.46 -10.80 -3.71
N SER A 63 23.32 -11.37 -2.51
CA SER A 63 23.73 -12.75 -2.25
C SER A 63 22.86 -13.75 -3.03
N ALA A 64 21.56 -13.48 -3.15
CA ALA A 64 20.66 -14.27 -4.00
C ALA A 64 21.14 -14.29 -5.46
N GLU A 65 21.40 -13.10 -6.02
CA GLU A 65 21.88 -12.93 -7.39
C GLU A 65 23.25 -13.59 -7.60
N ALA A 66 24.18 -13.40 -6.67
CA ALA A 66 25.50 -14.02 -6.73
C ALA A 66 25.43 -15.55 -6.68
N HIS A 67 24.52 -16.13 -5.90
CA HIS A 67 24.26 -17.57 -5.89
C HIS A 67 23.69 -18.02 -7.25
N LEU A 68 22.63 -17.38 -7.72
CA LEU A 68 21.93 -17.78 -8.95
C LEU A 68 22.81 -17.66 -10.21
N ARG A 69 23.66 -16.63 -10.29
CA ARG A 69 24.56 -16.40 -11.43
C ARG A 69 25.78 -17.32 -11.48
N GLN A 70 26.07 -18.09 -10.44
CA GLN A 70 27.18 -19.06 -10.45
C GLN A 70 26.93 -20.23 -11.41
N ARG A 71 25.67 -20.53 -11.73
CA ARG A 71 25.31 -21.60 -12.65
C ARG A 71 25.56 -21.20 -14.11
N LYS A 72 26.28 -22.07 -14.82
CA LYS A 72 26.52 -21.94 -16.27
C LYS A 72 25.29 -22.26 -17.11
N ASP A 73 24.46 -23.21 -16.66
CA ASP A 73 23.16 -23.55 -17.26
C ASP A 73 22.07 -23.40 -16.20
N PRO A 74 21.46 -22.20 -16.07
CA PRO A 74 20.39 -21.96 -15.12
C PRO A 74 19.10 -22.65 -15.60
N SER A 75 18.45 -23.38 -14.70
CA SER A 75 17.11 -23.91 -14.97
C SER A 75 16.05 -22.80 -14.91
N SER A 76 14.83 -23.13 -15.34
CA SER A 76 13.66 -22.25 -15.21
C SER A 76 13.47 -21.68 -13.80
N PHE A 77 13.70 -22.48 -12.75
CA PHE A 77 13.59 -22.02 -11.35
C PHE A 77 14.66 -20.98 -10.97
N HIS A 78 15.88 -21.12 -11.51
CA HIS A 78 16.97 -20.18 -11.24
C HIS A 78 16.74 -18.85 -11.95
N LEU A 79 16.27 -18.89 -13.20
CA LEU A 79 15.91 -17.68 -13.95
C LEU A 79 14.73 -16.96 -13.30
N LEU A 80 13.76 -17.70 -12.76
CA LEU A 80 12.69 -17.12 -11.94
C LEU A 80 13.27 -16.40 -10.72
N GLY A 81 14.18 -17.04 -9.99
CA GLY A 81 14.79 -16.44 -8.79
C GLY A 81 15.57 -15.17 -9.11
N LEU A 82 16.27 -15.16 -10.26
CA LEU A 82 17.02 -14.00 -10.72
C LEU A 82 16.07 -12.88 -11.14
N GLY A 83 15.02 -13.23 -11.88
CA GLY A 83 13.94 -12.33 -12.26
C GLY A 83 13.30 -11.67 -11.05
N VAL A 84 12.88 -12.45 -10.04
CA VAL A 84 12.29 -11.95 -8.78
C VAL A 84 13.26 -11.04 -8.03
N SER A 85 14.54 -11.40 -7.93
CA SER A 85 15.56 -10.59 -7.23
C SER A 85 15.70 -9.19 -7.83
N ILE A 86 15.85 -9.13 -9.17
CA ILE A 86 16.03 -7.87 -9.89
C ILE A 86 14.71 -7.08 -9.93
N PHE A 87 13.58 -7.78 -10.10
CA PHE A 87 12.23 -7.21 -10.08
C PHE A 87 11.93 -6.51 -8.75
N MET A 88 12.15 -7.16 -7.62
CA MET A 88 11.96 -6.59 -6.29
C MET A 88 12.81 -5.33 -6.09
N ARG A 89 14.07 -5.34 -6.56
CA ARG A 89 14.96 -4.17 -6.56
C ARG A 89 14.39 -3.04 -7.42
N SER A 90 13.89 -3.36 -8.63
CA SER A 90 13.34 -2.36 -9.56
C SER A 90 12.05 -1.71 -9.08
N ILE A 91 11.10 -2.49 -8.53
CA ILE A 91 9.77 -1.99 -8.16
C ILE A 91 9.83 -1.18 -6.88
N LEU A 92 10.55 -1.67 -5.87
CA LEU A 92 10.59 -0.95 -4.60
C LEU A 92 11.43 0.34 -4.70
N GLY A 93 12.40 0.41 -5.64
CA GLY A 93 13.25 1.57 -5.87
C GLY A 93 12.72 2.58 -6.89
N PHE A 94 11.82 2.15 -7.80
CA PHE A 94 11.42 2.92 -8.99
C PHE A 94 12.61 3.39 -9.86
N GLU A 95 13.64 2.54 -9.97
CA GLU A 95 14.87 2.86 -10.68
C GLU A 95 14.77 2.41 -12.15
N LYS A 96 14.64 3.36 -13.08
CA LYS A 96 14.40 3.08 -14.52
C LYS A 96 15.44 2.14 -15.15
N ASP A 97 16.71 2.31 -14.78
CA ASP A 97 17.80 1.48 -15.32
C ASP A 97 17.71 0.03 -14.84
N VAL A 98 17.26 -0.18 -13.60
CA VAL A 98 17.05 -1.53 -13.03
C VAL A 98 15.80 -2.19 -13.63
N MET A 99 14.79 -1.42 -14.04
CA MET A 99 13.60 -1.95 -14.71
C MET A 99 13.92 -2.58 -16.07
N ALA A 100 14.82 -1.98 -16.85
CA ALA A 100 15.24 -2.54 -18.13
C ALA A 100 15.99 -3.88 -17.96
N GLU A 101 16.85 -3.97 -16.93
CA GLU A 101 17.51 -5.23 -16.57
C GLU A 101 16.49 -6.29 -16.12
N ALA A 102 15.52 -5.90 -15.28
CA ALA A 102 14.45 -6.79 -14.84
C ALA A 102 13.68 -7.35 -16.03
N SER A 103 13.24 -6.48 -16.96
CA SER A 103 12.49 -6.89 -18.15
C SER A 103 13.24 -7.91 -18.99
N LYS A 104 14.57 -7.73 -19.17
CA LYS A 104 15.40 -8.67 -19.94
C LYS A 104 15.50 -10.02 -19.23
N CYS A 105 15.84 -10.02 -17.95
CA CYS A 105 15.99 -11.26 -17.18
C CYS A 105 14.66 -12.04 -17.11
N ILE A 106 13.54 -11.33 -16.95
CA ILE A 106 12.22 -11.94 -16.93
C ILE A 106 11.86 -12.52 -18.30
N ALA A 107 12.21 -11.85 -19.41
CA ALA A 107 12.01 -12.39 -20.76
C ALA A 107 12.81 -13.68 -21.00
N ASP A 108 14.06 -13.75 -20.53
CA ASP A 108 14.85 -15.00 -20.60
C ASP A 108 14.17 -16.14 -19.82
N CYS A 109 13.59 -15.82 -18.65
CA CYS A 109 12.79 -16.76 -17.87
C CYS A 109 11.52 -17.19 -18.61
N GLU A 110 10.80 -16.27 -19.27
CA GLU A 110 9.62 -16.58 -20.09
C GLU A 110 9.97 -17.60 -21.18
N THR A 111 11.04 -17.35 -21.95
CA THR A 111 11.46 -18.24 -23.03
C THR A 111 11.90 -19.62 -22.51
N ARG A 112 12.73 -19.66 -21.46
CA ARG A 112 13.23 -20.94 -20.91
C ARG A 112 12.09 -21.79 -20.34
N SER A 113 11.21 -21.19 -19.54
CA SER A 113 10.09 -21.89 -18.91
C SER A 113 9.05 -22.36 -19.91
N TRP A 114 8.79 -21.61 -20.98
CA TRP A 114 7.95 -22.08 -22.09
C TRP A 114 8.54 -23.32 -22.77
N ASN A 115 9.84 -23.29 -23.10
CA ASN A 115 10.51 -24.43 -23.73
C ASN A 115 10.56 -25.67 -22.82
N ASP A 116 10.84 -25.46 -21.53
CA ASP A 116 10.88 -26.53 -20.53
C ASP A 116 9.47 -27.12 -20.30
N LYS A 117 8.40 -26.30 -20.32
CA LYS A 117 6.99 -26.75 -20.30
C LYS A 117 6.70 -27.69 -21.46
N VAL A 118 6.94 -27.25 -22.70
CA VAL A 118 6.66 -28.05 -23.90
C VAL A 118 7.47 -29.36 -23.90
N LYS A 119 8.71 -29.32 -23.40
CA LYS A 119 9.53 -30.52 -23.23
C LYS A 119 9.00 -31.45 -22.14
N GLY A 120 8.48 -30.91 -21.03
CA GLY A 120 7.88 -31.64 -19.92
C GLY A 120 6.61 -32.39 -20.33
N GLU A 121 5.74 -31.74 -21.10
CA GLU A 121 4.47 -32.32 -21.60
C GLU A 121 4.70 -33.54 -22.52
N ARG A 122 5.89 -33.66 -23.12
CA ARG A 122 6.29 -34.80 -23.97
C ARG A 122 6.89 -35.97 -23.18
N ARG A 123 7.11 -35.81 -21.87
CA ARG A 123 7.64 -36.89 -21.02
C ARG A 123 6.52 -37.83 -20.61
N GLU A 124 6.84 -39.12 -20.53
CA GLU A 124 5.96 -40.12 -19.91
C GLU A 124 5.51 -39.68 -18.50
N PRO A 125 4.28 -39.98 -18.08
CA PRO A 125 3.78 -39.62 -16.75
C PRO A 125 4.75 -40.02 -15.65
N ALA A 126 5.07 -39.08 -14.77
CA ALA A 126 6.02 -39.33 -13.70
C ALA A 126 5.51 -40.44 -12.77
N THR A 127 6.42 -41.32 -12.33
CA THR A 127 6.12 -42.41 -11.38
C THR A 127 6.51 -42.06 -9.94
N ASP A 128 6.86 -40.79 -9.69
CA ASP A 128 7.41 -40.26 -8.44
C ASP A 128 6.35 -39.75 -7.46
N GLY A 129 5.06 -39.98 -7.75
CA GLY A 129 3.94 -39.60 -6.88
C GLY A 129 3.46 -38.16 -7.02
N ARG A 130 3.88 -37.44 -8.08
CA ARG A 130 3.32 -36.13 -8.42
C ARG A 130 1.85 -36.22 -8.79
N LEU A 131 1.09 -35.21 -8.36
CA LEU A 131 -0.33 -35.07 -8.67
C LEU A 131 -0.57 -34.26 -9.94
N PHE A 132 0.26 -33.24 -10.18
CA PHE A 132 0.12 -32.39 -11.36
C PHE A 132 0.74 -33.04 -12.61
N PRO A 133 0.17 -32.79 -13.81
CA PRO A 133 0.78 -33.23 -15.07
C PRO A 133 2.19 -32.66 -15.27
N ASN A 134 3.07 -33.44 -15.90
CA ASN A 134 4.42 -33.00 -16.24
C ASN A 134 4.41 -31.68 -17.02
N GLY A 135 5.30 -30.76 -16.65
CA GLY A 135 5.38 -29.44 -17.26
C GLY A 135 4.55 -28.36 -16.55
N SER A 136 3.67 -28.72 -15.61
CA SER A 136 2.89 -27.76 -14.81
C SER A 136 3.79 -26.83 -13.98
N GLU A 137 4.92 -27.35 -13.48
CA GLU A 137 5.95 -26.63 -12.75
C GLU A 137 6.62 -25.54 -13.59
N PHE A 138 6.79 -25.77 -14.89
CA PHE A 138 7.34 -24.78 -15.80
C PHE A 138 6.26 -23.82 -16.31
N ALA A 139 5.03 -24.30 -16.48
CA ALA A 139 3.88 -23.46 -16.82
C ALA A 139 3.62 -22.39 -15.74
N ILE A 140 3.71 -22.75 -14.46
CA ILE A 140 3.53 -21.76 -13.38
C ILE A 140 4.70 -20.78 -13.28
N VAL A 141 5.94 -21.22 -13.54
CA VAL A 141 7.10 -20.31 -13.66
C VAL A 141 6.90 -19.33 -14.82
N TYR A 142 6.41 -19.82 -15.95
CA TYR A 142 6.07 -19.00 -17.11
C TYR A 142 5.01 -17.95 -16.78
N ALA A 143 3.93 -18.34 -16.09
CA ALA A 143 2.89 -17.42 -15.65
C ALA A 143 3.43 -16.35 -14.68
N GLN A 144 4.29 -16.73 -13.72
CA GLN A 144 4.95 -15.78 -12.82
C GLN A 144 5.80 -14.75 -13.59
N ALA A 145 6.58 -15.21 -14.57
CA ALA A 145 7.41 -14.34 -15.39
C ALA A 145 6.54 -13.35 -16.20
N LEU A 146 5.44 -13.83 -16.81
CA LEU A 146 4.49 -12.97 -17.52
C LEU A 146 3.87 -11.90 -16.61
N LEU A 147 3.48 -12.25 -15.38
CA LEU A 147 2.91 -11.30 -14.41
C LEU A 147 3.93 -10.22 -14.03
N MET A 148 5.15 -10.61 -13.68
CA MET A 148 6.22 -9.65 -13.35
C MET A 148 6.49 -8.72 -14.54
N ASN A 149 6.55 -9.25 -15.75
CA ASN A 149 6.80 -8.44 -16.94
C ASN A 149 5.63 -7.49 -17.26
N ALA A 150 4.39 -7.92 -17.04
CA ALA A 150 3.22 -7.05 -17.17
C ALA A 150 3.32 -5.85 -16.20
N VAL A 151 3.73 -6.08 -14.95
CA VAL A 151 3.93 -5.00 -13.98
C VAL A 151 5.05 -4.06 -14.42
N VAL A 152 6.20 -4.57 -14.84
CA VAL A 152 7.31 -3.75 -15.37
C VAL A 152 6.86 -2.91 -16.56
N SER A 153 6.09 -3.50 -17.48
CA SER A 153 5.57 -2.81 -18.67
C SER A 153 4.63 -1.66 -18.32
N VAL A 154 3.75 -1.82 -17.32
CA VAL A 154 2.89 -0.71 -16.83
C VAL A 154 3.73 0.43 -16.23
N LEU A 155 4.82 0.11 -15.56
CA LEU A 155 5.71 1.09 -14.95
C LEU A 155 6.56 1.89 -15.96
N HIS A 156 6.69 1.41 -17.20
CA HIS A 156 7.41 2.13 -18.26
C HIS A 156 6.65 3.33 -18.86
N GLU A 157 5.45 3.64 -18.36
CA GLU A 157 4.66 4.85 -18.66
C GLU A 157 4.37 5.07 -20.17
N SER A 158 4.41 4.02 -21.01
CA SER A 158 4.08 4.10 -22.44
C SER A 158 2.77 3.35 -22.78
N LEU A 159 1.99 3.90 -23.72
CA LEU A 159 0.74 3.30 -24.18
C LEU A 159 0.96 1.92 -24.81
N THR A 160 2.04 1.76 -25.56
CA THR A 160 2.41 0.49 -26.20
C THR A 160 2.78 -0.57 -25.17
N ASP A 161 3.46 -0.18 -24.09
CA ASP A 161 3.82 -1.12 -23.03
C ASP A 161 2.62 -1.47 -22.16
N ALA A 162 1.66 -0.55 -21.98
CA ALA A 162 0.38 -0.87 -21.34
C ALA A 162 -0.38 -1.97 -22.13
N LEU A 163 -0.45 -1.88 -23.46
CA LEU A 163 -1.08 -2.92 -24.30
C LEU A 163 -0.37 -4.28 -24.17
N LYS A 164 0.97 -4.29 -24.20
CA LYS A 164 1.76 -5.51 -23.97
C LYS A 164 1.50 -6.09 -22.57
N ALA A 165 1.40 -5.24 -21.56
CA ALA A 165 1.08 -5.66 -20.19
C ALA A 165 -0.28 -6.37 -20.13
N PHE A 166 -1.31 -5.83 -20.77
CA PHE A 166 -2.62 -6.46 -20.83
C PHE A 166 -2.58 -7.83 -21.51
N TYR A 167 -1.89 -7.94 -22.65
CA TYR A 167 -1.72 -9.22 -23.33
C TYR A 167 -1.03 -10.26 -22.44
N LYS A 168 0.07 -9.89 -21.79
CA LYS A 168 0.80 -10.79 -20.87
C LYS A 168 -0.06 -11.18 -19.67
N LEU A 169 -0.84 -10.25 -19.12
CA LEU A 169 -1.76 -10.51 -18.02
C LEU A 169 -2.83 -11.54 -18.42
N ARG A 170 -3.44 -11.39 -19.60
CA ARG A 170 -4.43 -12.35 -20.13
C ARG A 170 -3.84 -13.73 -20.33
N LYS A 171 -2.61 -13.80 -20.88
CA LYS A 171 -1.91 -15.07 -21.08
C LYS A 171 -1.56 -15.75 -19.77
N ALA A 172 -1.06 -15.00 -18.78
CA ALA A 172 -0.77 -15.54 -17.44
C ALA A 172 -2.04 -16.09 -16.78
N MET A 173 -3.15 -15.36 -16.89
CA MET A 173 -4.45 -15.81 -16.37
C MET A 173 -4.93 -17.10 -17.02
N ALA A 174 -4.85 -17.23 -18.34
CA ALA A 174 -5.23 -18.47 -19.02
C ALA A 174 -4.42 -19.68 -18.54
N VAL A 175 -3.10 -19.53 -18.38
CA VAL A 175 -2.23 -20.58 -17.86
C VAL A 175 -2.61 -20.94 -16.42
N MET A 176 -2.80 -19.95 -15.56
CA MET A 176 -3.19 -20.17 -14.17
C MET A 176 -4.55 -20.85 -14.04
N SER A 177 -5.56 -20.45 -14.82
CA SER A 177 -6.88 -21.08 -14.83
C SER A 177 -6.82 -22.56 -15.22
N SER A 178 -5.97 -22.91 -16.19
CA SER A 178 -5.76 -24.32 -16.58
C SER A 178 -5.19 -25.16 -15.44
N ILE A 179 -4.17 -24.64 -14.74
CA ILE A 179 -3.56 -25.33 -13.58
C ILE A 179 -4.57 -25.44 -12.42
N SER A 180 -5.34 -24.39 -12.14
CA SER A 180 -6.37 -24.40 -11.10
C SER A 180 -7.48 -25.43 -11.39
N ALA A 181 -7.90 -25.56 -12.65
CA ALA A 181 -8.89 -26.58 -13.04
C ALA A 181 -8.34 -28.01 -12.87
N ALA A 182 -7.06 -28.23 -13.16
CA ALA A 182 -6.40 -29.51 -12.91
C ALA A 182 -6.34 -29.82 -11.41
N GLU A 183 -6.02 -28.82 -10.58
CA GLU A 183 -5.99 -28.95 -9.12
C GLU A 183 -7.36 -29.35 -8.53
N GLU A 184 -8.43 -28.69 -8.96
CA GLU A 184 -9.78 -29.04 -8.51
C GLU A 184 -10.18 -30.46 -8.85
N LYS A 185 -9.77 -30.94 -10.03
CA LYS A 185 -10.00 -32.33 -10.44
C LYS A 185 -9.27 -33.29 -9.50
N ILE A 186 -7.99 -33.01 -9.20
CA ILE A 186 -7.19 -33.79 -8.25
C ILE A 186 -7.86 -33.82 -6.87
N MET A 187 -8.32 -32.67 -6.36
CA MET A 187 -9.02 -32.59 -5.07
C MET A 187 -10.32 -33.40 -5.05
N LYS A 188 -11.12 -33.34 -6.11
CA LYS A 188 -12.37 -34.11 -6.24
C LYS A 188 -12.11 -35.62 -6.30
N GLU A 189 -11.07 -36.04 -7.03
CA GLU A 189 -10.70 -37.46 -7.18
C GLU A 189 -10.18 -38.07 -5.87
N GLN A 190 -9.54 -37.28 -5.01
CA GLN A 190 -9.01 -37.75 -3.72
C GLN A 190 -10.01 -37.69 -2.55
N GLY A 191 -11.29 -37.40 -2.82
CA GLY A 191 -12.35 -37.44 -1.81
C GLY A 191 -12.29 -36.32 -0.78
N ALA A 192 -11.51 -35.26 -1.03
CA ALA A 192 -11.58 -34.03 -0.24
C ALA A 192 -12.96 -33.40 -0.52
N SER A 193 -13.81 -33.32 0.50
CA SER A 193 -15.16 -32.78 0.40
C SER A 193 -15.12 -31.35 -0.14
N SER A 194 -15.56 -31.19 -1.38
CA SER A 194 -15.73 -29.89 -2.05
C SER A 194 -16.88 -29.12 -1.44
N ALA A 195 -16.66 -28.50 -0.28
CA ALA A 195 -17.45 -27.36 0.18
C ALA A 195 -16.84 -26.07 -0.41
N ARG A 196 -16.59 -26.03 -1.71
CA ARG A 196 -16.11 -24.82 -2.41
C ARG A 196 -16.93 -24.68 -3.68
N GLY A 197 -17.70 -23.59 -3.73
CA GLY A 197 -18.52 -23.23 -4.89
C GLY A 197 -17.65 -23.03 -6.12
N ASN A 198 -18.24 -23.31 -7.28
CA ASN A 198 -17.65 -23.22 -8.60
C ASN A 198 -16.92 -21.87 -8.81
N PRO A 199 -15.60 -21.85 -9.10
CA PRO A 199 -14.83 -20.61 -9.23
C PRO A 199 -15.17 -19.78 -10.46
N PHE A 200 -16.10 -20.21 -11.32
CA PHE A 200 -16.45 -19.54 -12.57
C PHE A 200 -17.96 -19.33 -12.84
N GLU A 201 -18.87 -19.78 -11.98
CA GLU A 201 -20.33 -19.68 -12.28
C GLU A 201 -20.92 -18.27 -12.13
N GLN A 202 -20.20 -17.31 -11.55
CA GLN A 202 -20.65 -15.91 -11.49
C GLN A 202 -20.11 -15.01 -12.62
N ALA A 203 -19.31 -15.56 -13.54
CA ALA A 203 -18.83 -14.82 -14.72
C ALA A 203 -19.48 -15.30 -16.03
N SER A 204 -20.21 -16.42 -16.02
CA SER A 204 -20.73 -17.07 -17.24
C SER A 204 -22.22 -17.38 -17.15
N THR A 205 -23.06 -16.37 -16.92
CA THR A 205 -24.44 -16.40 -17.40
C THR A 205 -24.56 -15.56 -18.67
N ALA A 206 -23.78 -15.94 -19.68
CA ALA A 206 -24.03 -15.66 -21.08
C ALA A 206 -23.29 -16.75 -21.89
N SER A 207 -24.07 -17.43 -22.74
CA SER A 207 -23.74 -18.47 -23.73
C SER A 207 -23.22 -19.86 -23.30
N GLY A 208 -24.12 -20.84 -23.43
CA GLY A 208 -23.98 -22.04 -24.27
C GLY A 208 -22.79 -22.98 -24.09
N SER A 209 -23.03 -24.14 -23.47
CA SER A 209 -22.11 -25.29 -23.46
C SER A 209 -21.85 -25.85 -24.86
N GLY A 210 -20.58 -25.95 -25.25
CA GLY A 210 -20.12 -26.76 -26.38
C GLY A 210 -18.76 -27.37 -26.05
N ASN A 211 -18.69 -28.71 -26.01
CA ASN A 211 -17.44 -29.47 -25.96
C ASN A 211 -16.60 -29.13 -27.20
N LEU A 212 -15.36 -28.68 -27.02
CA LEU A 212 -14.38 -28.64 -28.11
C LEU A 212 -13.10 -29.34 -27.66
N ALA A 213 -12.89 -30.49 -28.30
CA ALA A 213 -11.61 -31.16 -28.36
C ALA A 213 -10.60 -30.26 -29.10
N ALA A 214 -9.34 -30.39 -28.73
CA ALA A 214 -8.21 -29.69 -29.31
C ALA A 214 -8.09 -29.98 -30.82
N GLU A 215 -8.02 -28.92 -31.62
CA GLU A 215 -7.36 -28.95 -32.93
C GLU A 215 -6.37 -27.77 -32.99
N ASP A 216 -5.15 -28.12 -33.36
CA ASP A 216 -3.99 -27.26 -33.59
C ASP A 216 -4.22 -26.35 -34.79
N GLU A 217 -4.02 -25.03 -34.65
CA GLU A 217 -3.52 -24.20 -35.77
C GLU A 217 -2.58 -23.10 -35.23
N ASP A 218 -1.29 -23.33 -35.42
CA ASP A 218 -0.25 -22.32 -35.50
C ASP A 218 -0.50 -21.38 -36.68
N SER A 219 -0.34 -20.08 -36.48
CA SER A 219 0.20 -19.22 -37.54
C SER A 219 1.02 -18.08 -36.95
N ASP A 220 2.30 -18.11 -37.32
CA ASP A 220 3.30 -17.08 -37.10
C ASP A 220 2.81 -15.71 -37.63
N LEU A 221 2.85 -14.69 -36.78
CA LEU A 221 2.82 -13.30 -37.21
C LEU A 221 4.15 -12.65 -36.83
N GLU A 222 5.12 -12.73 -37.75
CA GLU A 222 6.29 -11.86 -37.79
C GLU A 222 5.84 -10.40 -37.88
N PHE A 223 6.20 -9.58 -36.89
CA PHE A 223 6.00 -8.14 -36.96
C PHE A 223 7.15 -7.52 -37.76
N VAL A 224 6.82 -7.00 -38.94
CA VAL A 224 7.74 -6.25 -39.80
C VAL A 224 7.96 -4.85 -39.20
N ASP A 225 9.21 -4.49 -38.92
CA ASP A 225 9.61 -3.15 -38.47
C ASP A 225 9.18 -2.08 -39.47
N ALA A 226 8.49 -1.03 -39.00
CA ALA A 226 8.18 0.15 -39.79
C ALA A 226 9.24 1.24 -39.55
N ASP A 227 9.90 1.66 -40.63
CA ASP A 227 10.97 2.66 -40.67
C ASP A 227 10.62 3.98 -39.95
N GLU A 228 11.43 4.31 -38.94
CA GLU A 228 11.44 5.62 -38.29
C GLU A 228 12.22 6.63 -39.15
N LYS A 229 11.52 7.48 -39.91
CA LYS A 229 12.13 8.65 -40.55
C LYS A 229 12.26 9.79 -39.55
N VAL A 230 13.49 9.98 -39.09
CA VAL A 230 13.99 11.15 -38.37
C VAL A 230 13.88 12.42 -39.23
N SER A 231 13.37 13.50 -38.64
CA SER A 231 13.69 14.87 -39.04
C SER A 231 13.84 15.76 -37.79
N PRO A 232 14.73 16.76 -37.80
CA PRO A 232 15.41 17.24 -36.59
C PRO A 232 14.82 18.53 -35.99
N GLU A 233 15.03 18.66 -34.68
CA GLU A 233 15.15 19.87 -33.84
C GLU A 233 14.24 21.10 -34.10
N ALA A 234 13.40 21.40 -33.10
CA ALA A 234 13.03 22.77 -32.76
C ALA A 234 13.08 22.97 -31.22
N PRO A 235 13.66 24.07 -30.71
CA PRO A 235 13.93 24.25 -29.29
C PRO A 235 12.68 24.60 -28.49
N ILE A 236 12.53 23.99 -27.31
CA ILE A 236 11.51 24.31 -26.31
C ILE A 236 11.81 25.70 -25.75
N HIS A 237 11.00 26.69 -26.13
CA HIS A 237 11.02 28.02 -25.52
C HIS A 237 10.06 28.04 -24.33
N VAL A 238 10.60 28.29 -23.14
CA VAL A 238 9.86 28.55 -21.91
C VAL A 238 9.48 30.02 -21.91
N THR A 239 8.20 30.34 -22.02
CA THR A 239 7.67 31.67 -21.64
C THR A 239 6.35 31.51 -20.91
N TYR A 240 6.43 31.76 -19.62
CA TYR A 240 5.36 32.18 -18.73
C TYR A 240 4.83 33.52 -19.21
N ASP A 241 3.53 33.61 -19.52
CA ASP A 241 2.82 34.89 -19.58
C ASP A 241 1.42 34.69 -19.01
N GLY A 242 1.17 35.33 -17.88
CA GLY A 242 -0.17 35.46 -17.32
C GLY A 242 -0.83 36.70 -17.90
N HIS A 243 -2.07 36.58 -18.36
CA HIS A 243 -3.07 37.64 -18.18
C HIS A 243 -4.51 37.12 -18.34
N THR A 244 -5.33 37.66 -17.45
CA THR A 244 -6.77 37.55 -17.25
C THR A 244 -7.61 38.01 -18.46
N SER A 245 -8.62 37.23 -18.87
CA SER A 245 -10.01 37.67 -19.11
C SER A 245 -10.89 36.52 -19.64
N THR A 246 -12.12 36.51 -19.15
CA THR A 246 -13.28 35.63 -19.37
C THR A 246 -13.57 35.19 -20.82
N LYS A 247 -13.82 33.89 -21.05
CA LYS A 247 -15.10 33.27 -21.48
C LYS A 247 -14.91 31.80 -21.88
N ASP A 248 -15.84 30.97 -21.43
CA ASP A 248 -16.26 29.65 -21.90
C ASP A 248 -15.23 28.76 -22.60
N SER A 249 -14.79 27.71 -21.91
CA SER A 249 -14.57 26.40 -22.52
C SER A 249 -14.53 25.30 -21.45
N THR A 250 -15.57 24.47 -21.48
CA THR A 250 -15.62 23.13 -20.88
C THR A 250 -14.36 22.33 -21.23
N SER A 251 -13.52 22.06 -20.25
CA SER A 251 -12.39 21.15 -20.38
C SER A 251 -12.89 19.70 -20.45
N GLN A 252 -12.83 19.10 -21.64
CA GLN A 252 -13.10 17.68 -21.87
C GLN A 252 -12.01 16.79 -21.25
N PRO A 253 -12.36 15.80 -20.40
CA PRO A 253 -11.46 14.74 -19.95
C PRO A 253 -11.50 13.48 -20.85
N ALA A 254 -12.29 13.48 -21.92
CA ALA A 254 -12.80 12.28 -22.57
C ALA A 254 -11.91 11.72 -23.71
N THR A 255 -10.99 12.50 -24.28
CA THR A 255 -10.33 12.11 -25.55
C THR A 255 -9.31 11.00 -25.40
N ASP A 256 -8.52 10.98 -24.33
CA ASP A 256 -7.44 10.00 -24.18
C ASP A 256 -7.96 8.64 -23.68
N ALA A 257 -8.97 8.66 -22.81
CA ALA A 257 -9.67 7.46 -22.35
C ALA A 257 -10.49 6.82 -23.48
N ALA A 258 -11.21 7.62 -24.28
CA ALA A 258 -11.96 7.12 -25.44
C ALA A 258 -11.04 6.56 -26.54
N THR A 259 -9.83 7.13 -26.70
CA THR A 259 -8.84 6.62 -27.67
C THR A 259 -8.25 5.27 -27.23
N LEU A 260 -8.03 5.08 -25.92
CA LEU A 260 -7.61 3.79 -25.37
C LEU A 260 -8.75 2.76 -25.42
N GLU A 261 -9.96 3.17 -25.08
CA GLU A 261 -11.19 2.36 -25.11
C GLU A 261 -11.50 1.86 -26.54
N GLY A 262 -11.43 2.76 -27.53
CA GLY A 262 -11.61 2.39 -28.94
C GLY A 262 -10.53 1.45 -29.48
N LYS A 263 -9.28 1.55 -28.98
CA LYS A 263 -8.20 0.63 -29.36
C LYS A 263 -8.29 -0.74 -28.66
N LEU A 264 -8.85 -0.79 -27.45
CA LEU A 264 -9.08 -2.03 -26.71
C LEU A 264 -10.28 -2.81 -27.26
N GLN A 265 -11.33 -2.12 -27.73
CA GLN A 265 -12.49 -2.73 -28.41
C GLN A 265 -12.13 -3.31 -29.78
N ALA A 266 -11.14 -2.74 -30.48
CA ALA A 266 -10.69 -3.23 -31.79
C ALA A 266 -9.88 -4.55 -31.75
N LEU A 267 -9.63 -5.12 -30.58
CA LEU A 267 -8.91 -6.39 -30.38
C LEU A 267 -9.85 -7.60 -30.19
N GLU A 268 -11.16 -7.43 -30.39
CA GLU A 268 -12.13 -8.54 -30.41
C GLU A 268 -12.08 -9.31 -31.74
N ILE A 269 -12.07 -10.64 -31.68
CA ILE A 269 -12.13 -11.55 -32.83
C ILE A 269 -13.62 -11.82 -33.16
N PRO A 270 -14.04 -11.87 -34.44
CA PRO A 270 -15.45 -12.03 -34.81
C PRO A 270 -15.98 -13.43 -34.47
N ASP A 271 -17.15 -13.48 -33.85
CA ASP A 271 -17.90 -14.71 -33.57
C ASP A 271 -18.90 -14.93 -34.73
N ASP A 272 -18.77 -16.05 -35.44
CA ASP A 272 -19.56 -16.37 -36.63
C ASP A 272 -20.53 -17.52 -36.27
N SER A 273 -21.80 -17.22 -36.04
CA SER A 273 -22.87 -18.22 -36.19
C SER A 273 -24.27 -17.60 -36.29
N ASP A 274 -24.73 -17.50 -37.54
CA ASP A 274 -26.14 -17.47 -37.88
C ASP A 274 -26.73 -18.89 -37.73
N THR A 275 -27.67 -19.13 -36.80
CA THR A 275 -28.81 -20.04 -37.06
C THR A 275 -29.90 -19.98 -35.97
N LYS A 276 -31.15 -19.85 -36.44
CA LYS A 276 -32.40 -19.88 -35.66
C LYS A 276 -32.73 -21.30 -35.16
N SER A 277 -33.25 -21.46 -33.93
CA SER A 277 -34.45 -22.29 -33.68
C SER A 277 -35.08 -22.16 -32.27
N HIS A 278 -36.39 -21.92 -32.28
CA HIS A 278 -37.51 -22.37 -31.43
C HIS A 278 -37.40 -22.59 -29.90
N LEU A 279 -38.25 -21.79 -29.23
CA LEU A 279 -38.84 -21.93 -27.88
C LEU A 279 -39.41 -23.32 -27.54
N SER A 280 -39.27 -23.73 -26.27
CA SER A 280 -40.41 -24.20 -25.46
C SER A 280 -40.13 -24.12 -23.94
N LYS A 281 -41.19 -23.80 -23.19
CA LYS A 281 -41.28 -23.56 -21.74
C LYS A 281 -41.36 -24.87 -20.95
N SER A 282 -40.86 -24.89 -19.71
CA SER A 282 -41.63 -25.41 -18.57
C SER A 282 -41.09 -24.90 -17.23
N ALA A 283 -42.02 -24.57 -16.33
CA ALA A 283 -41.82 -24.10 -14.97
C ALA A 283 -42.06 -25.26 -13.98
N VAL A 284 -41.35 -25.28 -12.84
CA VAL A 284 -41.83 -25.92 -11.59
C VAL A 284 -41.32 -25.15 -10.37
N GLU A 285 -42.27 -24.94 -9.45
CA GLU A 285 -42.24 -24.25 -8.16
C GLU A 285 -41.50 -24.99 -7.02
N SER A 286 -40.95 -24.17 -6.10
CA SER A 286 -40.98 -24.23 -4.62
C SER A 286 -40.58 -25.52 -3.86
N GLN A 287 -39.74 -25.36 -2.83
CA GLN A 287 -40.16 -25.54 -1.42
C GLN A 287 -39.02 -25.23 -0.42
N VAL A 288 -39.41 -24.62 0.70
CA VAL A 288 -38.59 -24.20 1.86
C VAL A 288 -38.97 -25.05 3.07
N PRO A 289 -38.02 -25.42 3.94
CA PRO A 289 -38.31 -25.51 5.39
C PRO A 289 -37.18 -24.86 6.21
N SER A 290 -37.46 -23.80 7.00
CA SER A 290 -37.94 -23.78 8.40
C SER A 290 -36.90 -24.17 9.47
N LEU A 291 -36.64 -23.21 10.36
CA LEU A 291 -35.65 -23.10 11.43
C LEU A 291 -35.87 -24.06 12.61
N SER A 292 -34.76 -24.43 13.28
CA SER A 292 -34.76 -24.82 14.70
C SER A 292 -33.48 -24.33 15.39
N ALA A 293 -33.64 -23.62 16.50
CA ALA A 293 -32.61 -22.99 17.32
C ALA A 293 -31.85 -23.97 18.23
N SER A 294 -30.55 -23.74 18.47
CA SER A 294 -29.87 -24.22 19.69
C SER A 294 -28.57 -23.44 20.03
N ARG A 295 -28.63 -22.76 21.18
CA ARG A 295 -27.63 -22.60 22.26
C ARG A 295 -26.12 -22.43 21.94
N ALA A 296 -25.58 -21.30 22.41
CA ALA A 296 -24.18 -20.86 22.32
C ALA A 296 -23.16 -21.73 23.10
N PRO A 297 -21.92 -21.90 22.59
CA PRO A 297 -20.77 -22.37 23.36
C PRO A 297 -19.73 -21.25 23.65
N SER A 298 -19.01 -21.44 24.76
CA SER A 298 -17.95 -20.63 25.37
C SER A 298 -16.65 -20.49 24.55
N PRO A 299 -15.80 -19.47 24.80
CA PRO A 299 -14.67 -19.13 23.94
C PRO A 299 -13.52 -20.16 24.03
N GLY A 300 -13.12 -20.68 22.87
CA GLY A 300 -12.00 -21.61 22.70
C GLY A 300 -10.62 -20.92 22.59
N PRO A 301 -9.53 -21.71 22.52
CA PRO A 301 -8.16 -21.22 22.39
C PRO A 301 -7.91 -20.53 21.02
N PRO A 302 -6.88 -19.68 20.89
CA PRO A 302 -6.63 -18.93 19.66
C PRO A 302 -6.33 -19.86 18.46
N PRO A 303 -6.78 -19.49 17.24
CA PRO A 303 -6.65 -20.33 16.05
C PRO A 303 -5.18 -20.47 15.64
N GLN A 304 -4.76 -21.70 15.37
CA GLN A 304 -3.44 -22.01 14.83
C GLN A 304 -3.44 -21.78 13.30
N LEU A 305 -2.31 -21.38 12.72
CA LEU A 305 -2.13 -21.26 11.25
C LEU A 305 -2.50 -22.56 10.50
N THR A 306 -2.62 -23.68 11.21
CA THR A 306 -2.97 -25.01 10.71
C THR A 306 -4.44 -25.21 10.37
N ASP A 307 -5.36 -24.31 10.73
CA ASP A 307 -6.78 -24.50 10.36
C ASP A 307 -7.02 -24.28 8.86
N ALA A 308 -6.13 -23.55 8.17
CA ALA A 308 -6.07 -23.51 6.70
C ALA A 308 -5.37 -24.74 6.08
N ALA A 309 -4.82 -25.64 6.91
CA ALA A 309 -4.06 -26.81 6.47
C ALA A 309 -4.93 -28.05 6.21
N SER A 310 -6.23 -27.89 5.94
CA SER A 310 -7.03 -29.00 5.40
C SER A 310 -6.42 -29.55 4.09
N ASP A 311 -5.78 -28.66 3.32
CA ASP A 311 -5.20 -28.98 2.00
C ASP A 311 -3.72 -29.40 2.12
N GLY A 312 -3.05 -29.12 3.24
CA GLY A 312 -1.64 -29.46 3.48
C GLY A 312 -1.36 -30.96 3.62
N SER A 313 -2.41 -31.77 3.81
CA SER A 313 -2.31 -33.24 3.82
C SER A 313 -2.29 -33.86 2.41
N LEU A 314 -2.71 -33.10 1.38
CA LEU A 314 -2.87 -33.60 0.01
C LEU A 314 -1.57 -33.52 -0.79
N PHE A 315 -0.87 -32.39 -0.72
CA PHE A 315 0.34 -32.14 -1.50
C PHE A 315 1.60 -32.46 -0.70
N THR A 316 2.21 -33.61 -0.97
CA THR A 316 3.44 -34.06 -0.28
C THR A 316 4.69 -33.89 -1.11
N HIS A 317 4.59 -33.90 -2.44
CA HIS A 317 5.74 -33.79 -3.33
C HIS A 317 6.21 -32.32 -3.43
N PRO A 318 7.53 -32.01 -3.34
CA PRO A 318 8.02 -30.62 -3.34
C PRO A 318 7.61 -29.79 -4.56
N ILE A 319 7.51 -30.42 -5.73
CA ILE A 319 7.06 -29.76 -6.96
C ILE A 319 5.56 -29.44 -6.89
N ASP A 320 4.73 -30.34 -6.36
CA ASP A 320 3.30 -30.08 -6.21
C ASP A 320 3.04 -28.97 -5.19
N ILE A 321 3.80 -28.95 -4.08
CA ILE A 321 3.77 -27.85 -3.10
C ILE A 321 4.19 -26.54 -3.76
N PHE A 322 5.22 -26.55 -4.60
CA PHE A 322 5.65 -25.37 -5.36
C PHE A 322 4.54 -24.87 -6.30
N ILE A 323 3.93 -25.76 -7.09
CA ILE A 323 2.84 -25.44 -8.01
C ILE A 323 1.64 -24.87 -7.25
N HIS A 324 1.15 -25.60 -6.24
CA HIS A 324 -0.01 -25.21 -5.43
C HIS A 324 0.19 -23.87 -4.72
N SER A 325 1.34 -23.66 -4.07
CA SER A 325 1.63 -22.39 -3.40
C SER A 325 1.80 -21.24 -4.41
N ALA A 326 2.35 -21.49 -5.59
CA ALA A 326 2.54 -20.48 -6.63
C ALA A 326 1.23 -20.05 -7.29
N ILE A 327 0.35 -21.00 -7.64
CA ILE A 327 -0.96 -20.68 -8.24
C ILE A 327 -1.80 -19.84 -7.27
N ASN A 328 -1.83 -20.24 -6.00
CA ASN A 328 -2.54 -19.52 -4.95
C ASN A 328 -1.96 -18.13 -4.70
N MET A 329 -0.62 -18.00 -4.71
CA MET A 329 0.02 -16.69 -4.60
C MET A 329 -0.33 -15.80 -5.79
N CYS A 330 -0.08 -16.24 -7.03
CA CYS A 330 -0.24 -15.40 -8.23
C CYS A 330 -1.70 -15.01 -8.48
N TYR A 331 -2.59 -16.01 -8.46
CA TYR A 331 -4.00 -15.78 -8.73
C TYR A 331 -4.64 -15.00 -7.59
N GLY A 332 -4.31 -15.34 -6.33
CA GLY A 332 -4.76 -14.60 -5.15
C GLY A 332 -4.32 -13.12 -5.19
N SER A 333 -3.06 -12.87 -5.54
CA SER A 333 -2.52 -11.51 -5.74
C SER A 333 -3.30 -10.74 -6.79
N LEU A 334 -3.57 -11.37 -7.94
CA LEU A 334 -4.28 -10.69 -9.03
C LEU A 334 -5.73 -10.40 -8.66
N MET A 335 -6.45 -11.37 -8.08
CA MET A 335 -7.83 -11.18 -7.65
C MET A 335 -7.94 -10.06 -6.61
N LEU A 336 -7.00 -10.01 -5.66
CA LEU A 336 -6.92 -8.95 -4.67
C LEU A 336 -6.66 -7.60 -5.34
N VAL A 337 -5.62 -7.47 -6.16
CA VAL A 337 -5.26 -6.19 -6.82
C VAL A 337 -6.39 -5.70 -7.72
N LEU A 338 -7.00 -6.57 -8.52
CA LEU A 338 -8.13 -6.23 -9.38
C LEU A 338 -9.36 -5.79 -8.57
N SER A 339 -9.56 -6.33 -7.37
CA SER A 339 -10.68 -5.93 -6.50
C SER A 339 -10.53 -4.52 -5.92
N MET A 340 -9.32 -3.96 -5.97
CA MET A 340 -8.98 -2.63 -5.44
C MET A 340 -8.94 -1.55 -6.53
N VAL A 341 -9.14 -1.93 -7.79
CA VAL A 341 -9.19 -0.98 -8.91
C VAL A 341 -10.48 -0.13 -8.79
N PRO A 342 -10.37 1.21 -8.84
CA PRO A 342 -11.55 2.08 -8.72
C PRO A 342 -12.64 1.76 -9.76
N PRO A 343 -13.94 1.97 -9.45
CA PRO A 343 -15.07 1.58 -10.32
C PRO A 343 -15.05 2.18 -11.74
N ALA A 344 -14.39 3.32 -11.94
CA ALA A 344 -14.21 3.92 -13.26
C ALA A 344 -13.30 3.08 -14.17
N PHE A 345 -12.26 2.47 -13.60
CA PHE A 345 -11.30 1.63 -14.31
C PHE A 345 -11.71 0.15 -14.35
N SER A 346 -12.45 -0.32 -13.33
CA SER A 346 -12.93 -1.70 -13.30
C SER A 346 -13.91 -2.02 -14.42
N ARG A 347 -14.69 -1.03 -14.91
CA ARG A 347 -15.54 -1.20 -16.09
C ARG A 347 -14.75 -1.52 -17.35
N LEU A 348 -13.62 -0.83 -17.57
CA LEU A 348 -12.75 -1.09 -18.73
C LEU A 348 -12.12 -2.49 -18.66
N LEU A 349 -11.68 -2.89 -17.47
CA LEU A 349 -11.13 -4.23 -17.23
C LEU A 349 -12.20 -5.33 -17.36
N GLY A 350 -13.43 -5.04 -16.91
CA GLY A 350 -14.58 -5.93 -16.98
C GLY A 350 -15.04 -6.22 -18.41
N ILE A 351 -14.98 -5.23 -19.31
CA ILE A 351 -15.24 -5.43 -20.75
C ILE A 351 -14.28 -6.47 -21.34
N ILE A 352 -13.05 -6.54 -20.83
CA ILE A 352 -12.01 -7.47 -21.29
C ILE A 352 -12.04 -8.80 -20.50
N GLY A 353 -12.98 -8.96 -19.56
CA GLY A 353 -13.18 -10.20 -18.78
C GLY A 353 -12.39 -10.28 -17.47
N PHE A 354 -11.76 -9.20 -17.00
CA PHE A 354 -11.07 -9.18 -15.71
C PHE A 354 -11.99 -8.66 -14.60
N ARG A 355 -12.32 -9.53 -13.65
CA ARG A 355 -13.06 -9.16 -12.44
C ARG A 355 -12.31 -9.63 -11.20
N GLY A 356 -11.98 -8.68 -10.33
CA GLY A 356 -11.38 -8.98 -9.03
C GLY A 356 -12.40 -9.48 -8.02
N ASP A 357 -11.92 -10.27 -7.08
CA ASP A 357 -12.67 -10.83 -5.96
C ASP A 357 -11.73 -10.81 -4.75
N ARG A 358 -12.04 -9.95 -3.79
CA ARG A 358 -11.18 -9.69 -2.65
C ARG A 358 -11.12 -10.90 -1.73
N ASP A 359 -12.26 -11.51 -1.45
CA ASP A 359 -12.38 -12.58 -0.46
C ASP A 359 -11.69 -13.83 -0.98
N LYS A 360 -11.94 -14.18 -2.25
CA LYS A 360 -11.22 -15.26 -2.93
C LYS A 360 -9.72 -14.97 -2.98
N GLY A 361 -9.33 -13.73 -3.31
CA GLY A 361 -7.94 -13.31 -3.36
C GLY A 361 -7.21 -13.52 -2.02
N LEU A 362 -7.81 -13.07 -0.92
CA LEU A 362 -7.26 -13.22 0.42
C LEU A 362 -7.20 -14.70 0.86
N HIS A 363 -8.21 -15.50 0.53
CA HIS A 363 -8.23 -16.94 0.87
C HIS A 363 -7.06 -17.69 0.22
N MET A 364 -6.86 -17.48 -1.08
CA MET A 364 -5.76 -18.09 -1.83
C MET A 364 -4.40 -17.62 -1.28
N LEU A 365 -4.25 -16.35 -0.92
CA LEU A 365 -3.02 -15.85 -0.31
C LEU A 365 -2.76 -16.50 1.05
N TRP A 366 -3.78 -16.71 1.89
CA TRP A 366 -3.63 -17.42 3.17
C TRP A 366 -3.22 -18.88 2.97
N GLN A 367 -3.77 -19.56 1.96
CA GLN A 367 -3.37 -20.92 1.58
C GLN A 367 -1.89 -20.96 1.17
N SER A 368 -1.47 -20.04 0.29
CA SER A 368 -0.07 -19.96 -0.12
C SER A 368 0.87 -19.67 1.05
N ALA A 369 0.49 -18.75 1.94
CA ALA A 369 1.29 -18.32 3.10
C ALA A 369 1.56 -19.45 4.11
N ALA A 370 0.75 -20.51 4.13
CA ALA A 370 0.95 -21.67 4.97
C ALA A 370 2.20 -22.49 4.57
N HIS A 371 2.71 -22.35 3.34
CA HIS A 371 3.82 -23.17 2.84
C HIS A 371 5.21 -22.59 3.14
N PRO A 372 6.21 -23.45 3.45
CA PRO A 372 7.55 -23.03 3.80
C PRO A 372 8.47 -22.70 2.60
N ASN A 373 8.00 -21.86 1.69
CA ASN A 373 8.76 -21.48 0.48
C ASN A 373 8.63 -19.98 0.16
N MET A 374 9.26 -19.56 -0.95
CA MET A 374 9.23 -18.17 -1.41
C MET A 374 7.81 -17.68 -1.70
N ASN A 375 6.98 -18.49 -2.37
CA ASN A 375 5.61 -18.09 -2.71
C ASN A 375 4.81 -17.77 -1.44
N GLY A 376 4.93 -18.61 -0.42
CA GLY A 376 4.29 -18.37 0.88
C GLY A 376 4.84 -17.14 1.59
N ALA A 377 6.13 -16.84 1.46
CA ALA A 377 6.72 -15.62 2.02
C ALA A 377 6.21 -14.35 1.29
N VAL A 378 6.12 -14.37 -0.04
CA VAL A 378 5.56 -13.26 -0.84
C VAL A 378 4.07 -13.09 -0.55
N ALA A 379 3.30 -14.18 -0.47
CA ALA A 379 1.90 -14.14 -0.07
C ALA A 379 1.73 -13.53 1.33
N GLY A 380 2.60 -13.92 2.27
CA GLY A 380 2.64 -13.33 3.61
C GLY A 380 2.90 -11.82 3.59
N LEU A 381 3.84 -11.36 2.76
CA LEU A 381 4.13 -9.93 2.59
C LEU A 381 2.93 -9.18 2.00
N LEU A 382 2.24 -9.77 1.02
CA LEU A 382 1.03 -9.19 0.42
C LEU A 382 -0.13 -9.11 1.41
N LEU A 383 -0.34 -10.16 2.22
CA LEU A 383 -1.35 -10.17 3.27
C LEU A 383 -1.07 -9.09 4.32
N LEU A 384 0.15 -9.03 4.85
CA LEU A 384 0.51 -8.00 5.83
C LEU A 384 0.47 -6.59 5.23
N GLY A 385 0.91 -6.41 3.97
CA GLY A 385 0.78 -5.15 3.25
C GLY A 385 -0.68 -4.71 3.05
N TYR A 386 -1.58 -5.65 2.77
CA TYR A 386 -3.02 -5.39 2.72
C TYR A 386 -3.55 -5.00 4.10
N TYR A 387 -3.32 -5.80 5.14
CA TYR A 387 -3.94 -5.59 6.45
C TYR A 387 -3.31 -4.43 7.24
N HIS A 388 -1.98 -4.37 7.35
CA HIS A 388 -1.26 -3.33 8.11
C HIS A 388 -1.03 -2.06 7.28
N GLY A 389 -1.07 -2.14 5.95
CA GLY A 389 -0.91 -0.99 5.06
C GLY A 389 -2.25 -0.42 4.61
N LEU A 390 -2.94 -1.13 3.72
CA LEU A 390 -4.13 -0.61 3.01
C LEU A 390 -5.36 -0.54 3.92
N LEU A 391 -5.73 -1.66 4.55
CA LEU A 391 -6.88 -1.76 5.45
C LEU A 391 -6.67 -0.96 6.74
N ALA A 392 -5.42 -0.73 7.16
CA ALA A 392 -5.11 0.09 8.32
C ALA A 392 -5.68 1.51 8.21
N PHE A 393 -5.83 2.05 6.98
CA PHE A 393 -6.44 3.36 6.75
C PHE A 393 -7.98 3.35 6.82
N ALA A 394 -8.64 2.20 6.79
CA ALA A 394 -10.09 2.10 6.91
C ALA A 394 -10.54 2.20 8.39
N ASP A 395 -11.58 2.99 8.62
CA ASP A 395 -12.13 3.26 9.94
C ASP A 395 -13.44 2.52 10.21
N VAL A 396 -14.27 2.39 9.17
CA VAL A 396 -15.53 1.62 9.21
C VAL A 396 -15.18 0.15 8.93
N LEU A 397 -14.92 -0.59 10.01
CA LEU A 397 -14.63 -2.02 10.00
C LEU A 397 -15.60 -2.76 10.93
N PRO A 398 -15.90 -4.04 10.65
CA PRO A 398 -16.70 -4.89 11.53
C PRO A 398 -16.13 -4.90 12.96
N SER A 399 -16.99 -4.82 13.97
CA SER A 399 -16.53 -4.96 15.36
C SER A 399 -16.01 -6.38 15.60
N GLU A 400 -14.99 -6.54 16.46
CA GLU A 400 -14.48 -7.88 16.81
C GLU A 400 -15.59 -8.77 17.39
N ARG A 401 -16.55 -8.17 18.10
CA ARG A 401 -17.74 -8.86 18.61
C ARG A 401 -18.63 -9.38 17.48
N ASP A 402 -18.99 -8.54 16.51
CA ASP A 402 -19.86 -8.95 15.42
C ASP A 402 -19.20 -10.02 14.54
N VAL A 403 -17.89 -9.92 14.31
CA VAL A 403 -17.14 -10.96 13.60
C VAL A 403 -17.20 -12.28 14.36
N ALA A 404 -16.95 -12.27 15.67
CA ALA A 404 -17.01 -13.48 16.49
C ALA A 404 -18.42 -14.10 16.57
N GLU A 405 -19.47 -13.29 16.49
CA GLU A 405 -20.87 -13.75 16.59
C GLU A 405 -21.45 -14.20 15.25
N LEU A 406 -21.07 -13.55 14.14
CA LEU A 406 -21.79 -13.65 12.86
C LEU A 406 -20.96 -14.19 11.69
N ALA A 407 -19.62 -14.13 11.76
CA ALA A 407 -18.79 -14.61 10.66
C ALA A 407 -18.84 -16.15 10.59
N GLU A 408 -18.88 -16.68 9.36
CA GLU A 408 -18.67 -18.13 9.19
C GLU A 408 -17.19 -18.48 9.52
N PRO A 409 -16.88 -19.73 9.91
CA PRO A 409 -15.52 -20.12 10.32
C PRO A 409 -14.40 -19.77 9.33
N ASP A 410 -14.70 -19.82 8.02
CA ASP A 410 -13.74 -19.52 6.95
C ASP A 410 -13.94 -18.13 6.32
N GLU A 411 -14.88 -17.32 6.82
CA GLU A 411 -15.18 -16.01 6.25
C GLU A 411 -14.08 -15.00 6.57
N ILE A 412 -13.51 -14.38 5.54
CA ILE A 412 -12.44 -13.39 5.70
C ILE A 412 -13.08 -12.01 5.84
N VAL A 413 -13.28 -11.57 7.08
CA VAL A 413 -13.98 -10.32 7.39
C VAL A 413 -13.16 -9.48 8.37
N GLY A 414 -13.03 -8.18 8.08
CA GLY A 414 -12.30 -7.25 8.93
C GLY A 414 -10.80 -7.53 9.00
N TYR A 415 -10.21 -7.24 10.16
CA TYR A 415 -8.77 -7.42 10.41
C TYR A 415 -8.51 -8.67 11.26
N PRO A 416 -7.95 -9.77 10.71
CA PRO A 416 -7.72 -11.01 11.42
C PRO A 416 -6.42 -10.95 12.25
N ARG A 417 -6.42 -10.11 13.30
CA ARG A 417 -5.25 -9.77 14.12
C ARG A 417 -4.44 -10.98 14.57
N GLY A 418 -5.11 -12.02 15.08
CA GLY A 418 -4.45 -13.25 15.53
C GLY A 418 -3.68 -13.95 14.41
N ARG A 419 -4.28 -14.09 13.22
CA ARG A 419 -3.63 -14.72 12.05
C ARG A 419 -2.45 -13.89 11.56
N CYS A 420 -2.57 -12.56 11.53
CA CYS A 420 -1.48 -11.67 11.13
C CYS A 420 -0.28 -11.71 12.09
N ILE A 421 -0.52 -11.72 13.41
CA ILE A 421 0.54 -11.86 14.41
C ILE A 421 1.27 -13.19 14.26
N GLU A 422 0.52 -14.27 14.08
CA GLU A 422 1.07 -15.62 13.96
C GLU A 422 1.83 -15.82 12.63
N LEU A 423 1.30 -15.32 11.52
CA LEU A 423 2.01 -15.24 10.24
C LEU A 423 3.34 -14.49 10.39
N LEU A 424 3.31 -13.32 11.02
CA LEU A 424 4.50 -12.51 11.23
C LEU A 424 5.53 -13.23 12.11
N ARG A 425 5.09 -13.92 13.17
CA ARG A 425 5.97 -14.74 14.02
C ARG A 425 6.70 -15.80 13.19
N VAL A 426 5.96 -16.57 12.38
CA VAL A 426 6.52 -17.60 11.49
C VAL A 426 7.52 -16.99 10.50
N MET A 427 7.21 -15.84 9.90
CA MET A 427 8.12 -15.18 8.96
C MET A 427 9.37 -14.62 9.63
N ARG A 428 9.27 -14.09 10.86
CA ARG A 428 10.43 -13.64 11.65
C ARG A 428 11.35 -14.78 12.05
N GLU A 429 10.81 -15.96 12.35
CA GLU A 429 11.59 -17.16 12.65
C GLU A 429 12.30 -17.70 11.40
N ARG A 430 11.62 -17.68 10.25
CA ARG A 430 12.17 -18.16 8.97
C ARG A 430 13.21 -17.20 8.39
N TYR A 431 13.01 -15.90 8.53
CA TYR A 431 13.84 -14.85 7.95
C TYR A 431 14.28 -13.82 9.02
N PRO A 432 15.11 -14.25 9.99
CA PRO A 432 15.45 -13.43 11.16
C PRO A 432 16.22 -12.16 10.81
N ALA A 433 16.96 -12.18 9.71
CA ALA A 433 17.78 -11.06 9.25
C ALA A 433 16.97 -10.00 8.48
N SER A 434 15.73 -10.28 8.06
CA SER A 434 14.92 -9.32 7.31
C SER A 434 14.50 -8.12 8.17
N GLY A 435 14.77 -6.93 7.67
CA GLY A 435 14.17 -5.66 8.04
C GLY A 435 12.71 -5.51 7.61
N LEU A 436 12.25 -6.14 6.50
CA LEU A 436 10.84 -6.11 6.10
C LEU A 436 9.94 -6.65 7.22
N TRP A 437 10.26 -7.83 7.75
CA TRP A 437 9.48 -8.42 8.85
C TRP A 437 9.62 -7.65 10.16
N ARG A 438 10.77 -7.00 10.41
CA ARG A 438 10.93 -6.11 11.58
C ARG A 438 10.07 -4.85 11.46
N MET A 439 9.99 -4.27 10.27
CA MET A 439 9.09 -3.16 9.99
C MET A 439 7.63 -3.55 10.19
N GLU A 440 7.22 -4.73 9.72
CA GLU A 440 5.87 -5.25 9.99
C GLU A 440 5.60 -5.46 11.49
N GLN A 441 6.61 -5.87 12.26
CA GLN A 441 6.51 -5.95 13.72
C GLN A 441 6.32 -4.58 14.37
N ALA A 442 7.01 -3.56 13.88
CA ALA A 442 6.78 -2.19 14.33
C ALA A 442 5.37 -1.70 13.98
N ARG A 443 4.83 -2.04 12.80
CA ARG A 443 3.45 -1.72 12.41
C ARG A 443 2.42 -2.35 13.34
N VAL A 444 2.66 -3.59 13.80
CA VAL A 444 1.81 -4.21 14.82
C VAL A 444 1.81 -3.34 16.08
N LEU A 445 2.97 -3.01 16.65
CA LEU A 445 3.07 -2.15 17.85
C LEU A 445 2.36 -0.80 17.66
N ILE A 446 2.54 -0.16 16.51
CA ILE A 446 1.89 1.10 16.15
C ILE A 446 0.37 0.94 16.10
N GLY A 447 -0.12 -0.15 15.51
CA GLY A 447 -1.54 -0.50 15.48
C GLY A 447 -2.13 -0.78 16.87
N GLU A 448 -1.31 -1.22 17.83
CA GLU A 448 -1.69 -1.35 19.25
C GLU A 448 -1.61 -0.02 20.03
N LYS A 449 -1.38 1.10 19.33
CA LYS A 449 -1.16 2.43 19.93
C LYS A 449 0.08 2.51 20.82
N LYS A 450 1.02 1.58 20.67
CA LYS A 450 2.36 1.60 21.30
C LYS A 450 3.36 2.31 20.40
N LEU A 451 3.01 3.54 20.01
CA LEU A 451 3.72 4.30 18.98
C LEU A 451 5.20 4.51 19.31
N LYS A 452 5.52 4.77 20.59
CA LYS A 452 6.90 4.93 21.06
C LYS A 452 7.73 3.66 20.84
N GLU A 453 7.22 2.50 21.25
CA GLU A 453 7.91 1.22 21.08
C GLU A 453 8.11 0.88 19.59
N GLY A 454 7.11 1.17 18.76
CA GLY A 454 7.22 1.03 17.31
C GLY A 454 8.31 1.91 16.70
N ILE A 455 8.38 3.19 17.11
CA ILE A 455 9.44 4.12 16.67
C ILE A 455 10.83 3.62 17.10
N GLU A 456 10.99 3.23 18.37
CA GLU A 456 12.27 2.70 18.88
C GLU A 456 12.70 1.43 18.13
N MET A 457 11.75 0.58 17.73
CA MET A 457 12.03 -0.61 16.93
C MET A 457 12.51 -0.25 15.52
N LEU A 458 11.85 0.70 14.85
CA LEU A 458 12.23 1.17 13.52
C LEU A 458 13.61 1.83 13.53
N GLU A 459 13.93 2.63 14.55
CA GLU A 459 15.26 3.23 14.71
C GLU A 459 16.37 2.17 14.87
N LYS A 460 16.10 1.14 15.67
CA LYS A 460 17.06 0.03 15.89
C LYS A 460 17.26 -0.85 14.65
N CYS A 461 16.37 -0.79 13.65
CA CYS A 461 16.51 -1.61 12.45
C CYS A 461 17.72 -1.22 11.60
N GLY A 462 18.13 0.05 11.64
CA GLY A 462 19.24 0.59 10.85
C GLY A 462 19.02 0.48 9.34
N ASP A 463 20.08 0.70 8.57
CA ASP A 463 20.05 0.51 7.11
C ASP A 463 20.07 -1.00 6.80
N ALA A 464 19.05 -1.47 6.08
CA ALA A 464 19.03 -2.82 5.53
C ALA A 464 20.01 -2.95 4.36
N LYS A 465 20.42 -4.18 4.03
CA LYS A 465 21.25 -4.46 2.84
C LYS A 465 20.54 -3.99 1.56
N MET A 466 19.23 -4.19 1.48
CA MET A 466 18.39 -3.65 0.43
C MET A 466 17.95 -2.21 0.79
N ARG A 467 18.47 -1.22 0.05
CA ARG A 467 18.13 0.21 0.18
C ARG A 467 16.63 0.49 0.17
N GLN A 468 15.88 -0.28 -0.60
CA GLN A 468 14.44 -0.16 -0.74
C GLN A 468 13.70 -0.53 0.57
N VAL A 469 14.22 -1.51 1.33
CA VAL A 469 13.68 -1.84 2.66
C VAL A 469 13.97 -0.73 3.66
N THR A 470 15.16 -0.13 3.58
CA THR A 470 15.50 1.07 4.36
C THR A 470 14.53 2.21 4.04
N ALA A 471 14.18 2.41 2.77
CA ALA A 471 13.18 3.41 2.36
C ALA A 471 11.80 3.16 2.97
N LEU A 472 11.30 1.93 2.92
CA LEU A 472 10.00 1.58 3.51
C LEU A 472 10.00 1.78 5.03
N SER A 473 11.05 1.32 5.72
CA SER A 473 11.18 1.45 7.18
C SER A 473 11.31 2.93 7.60
N THR A 474 12.07 3.72 6.83
CA THR A 474 12.22 5.16 7.06
C THR A 474 10.90 5.90 6.81
N PHE A 475 10.11 5.50 5.82
CA PHE A 475 8.78 6.07 5.60
C PHE A 475 7.84 5.79 6.78
N GLU A 476 7.82 4.55 7.28
CA GLU A 476 7.01 4.20 8.45
C GLU A 476 7.46 4.99 9.69
N LEU A 477 8.78 5.15 9.88
CA LEU A 477 9.35 5.99 10.95
C LEU A 477 8.92 7.44 10.78
N ALA A 478 8.96 7.97 9.56
CA ALA A 478 8.58 9.34 9.26
C ALA A 478 7.10 9.61 9.60
N VAL A 479 6.18 8.77 9.12
CA VAL A 479 4.74 8.87 9.41
C VAL A 479 4.47 8.70 10.91
N SER A 480 5.14 7.75 11.55
CA SER A 480 5.01 7.53 13.00
C SER A 480 5.49 8.74 13.80
N SER A 481 6.53 9.43 13.33
CA SER A 481 7.05 10.65 13.95
C SER A 481 6.06 11.82 13.85
N ILE A 482 5.30 11.93 12.75
CA ILE A 482 4.18 12.88 12.66
C ILE A 482 3.16 12.59 13.77
N CYS A 483 2.75 11.33 13.90
CA CYS A 483 1.74 10.92 14.89
C CYS A 483 2.25 11.02 16.34
N TYR A 484 3.57 10.95 16.54
CA TYR A 484 4.20 11.12 17.86
C TYR A 484 4.50 12.60 18.17
N LEU A 485 4.28 13.50 17.20
CA LEU A 485 4.56 14.94 17.29
C LEU A 485 6.07 15.22 17.51
N ASP A 486 6.95 14.36 16.99
CA ASP A 486 8.41 14.55 17.03
C ASP A 486 8.89 15.23 15.75
N TRP A 487 8.88 16.57 15.78
CA TRP A 487 9.24 17.39 14.62
C TRP A 487 10.68 17.20 14.14
N PRO A 488 11.72 17.14 15.00
CA PRO A 488 13.08 16.87 14.56
C PRO A 488 13.23 15.52 13.83
N ARG A 489 12.62 14.45 14.38
CA ARG A 489 12.66 13.13 13.76
C ARG A 489 11.86 13.09 12.46
N MET A 490 10.69 13.71 12.45
CA MET A 490 9.86 13.87 11.25
C MET A 490 10.64 14.54 10.13
N HIS A 491 11.29 15.68 10.40
CA HIS A 491 12.13 16.36 9.42
C HIS A 491 13.27 15.47 8.89
N SER A 492 14.07 14.90 9.80
CA SER A 492 15.25 14.11 9.42
C SER A 492 14.86 12.87 8.60
N SER A 493 13.75 12.21 8.95
CA SER A 493 13.26 11.03 8.24
C SER A 493 12.74 11.37 6.84
N PHE A 494 11.97 12.45 6.66
CA PHE A 494 11.50 12.85 5.32
C PHE A 494 12.61 13.41 4.43
N VAL A 495 13.61 14.09 4.98
CA VAL A 495 14.81 14.49 4.22
C VAL A 495 15.59 13.24 3.79
N ARG A 496 15.74 12.25 4.67
CA ARG A 496 16.36 10.96 4.32
C ARG A 496 15.60 10.23 3.22
N MET A 497 14.27 10.31 3.19
CA MET A 497 13.46 9.73 2.11
C MET A 497 13.82 10.26 0.71
N VAL A 498 14.18 11.55 0.60
CA VAL A 498 14.65 12.14 -0.66
C VAL A 498 15.94 11.47 -1.13
N GLU A 499 16.81 11.09 -0.21
CA GLU A 499 18.07 10.41 -0.53
C GLU A 499 17.88 8.94 -0.86
N LEU A 500 16.80 8.31 -0.39
CA LEU A 500 16.57 6.87 -0.50
C LEU A 500 15.76 6.49 -1.75
N ASN A 501 14.82 7.33 -2.19
CA ASN A 501 13.97 7.06 -3.35
C ASN A 501 13.44 8.33 -4.04
N ASP A 502 12.83 8.13 -5.21
CA ASP A 502 12.30 9.22 -6.03
C ASP A 502 10.77 9.35 -6.02
N TRP A 503 10.02 8.78 -5.06
CA TRP A 503 8.55 8.70 -5.12
C TRP A 503 7.84 10.07 -5.20
N SER A 504 7.88 10.89 -4.16
CA SER A 504 7.34 12.26 -4.21
C SER A 504 8.16 13.21 -3.34
N HIS A 505 9.21 13.77 -3.94
CA HIS A 505 10.06 14.76 -3.27
C HIS A 505 9.27 16.00 -2.86
N ALA A 506 8.24 16.39 -3.63
CA ALA A 506 7.38 17.52 -3.29
C ALA A 506 6.68 17.28 -1.95
N LEU A 507 6.09 16.10 -1.75
CA LEU A 507 5.47 15.73 -0.50
C LEU A 507 6.49 15.65 0.65
N TYR A 508 7.67 15.07 0.41
CA TYR A 508 8.70 14.94 1.45
C TYR A 508 9.18 16.31 1.94
N TYR A 509 9.46 17.25 1.03
CA TYR A 509 9.85 18.61 1.40
C TYR A 509 8.70 19.38 2.07
N PHE A 510 7.45 19.19 1.64
CA PHE A 510 6.29 19.80 2.26
C PHE A 510 6.14 19.35 3.72
N ILE A 511 6.19 18.05 3.97
CA ILE A 511 6.05 17.51 5.33
C ILE A 511 7.26 17.91 6.20
N ALA A 512 8.48 17.89 5.65
CA ALA A 512 9.65 18.43 6.34
C ALA A 512 9.48 19.93 6.69
N GLY A 513 8.84 20.71 5.81
CA GLY A 513 8.47 22.11 6.07
C GLY A 513 7.46 22.25 7.21
N CYS A 514 6.48 21.35 7.29
CA CYS A 514 5.51 21.29 8.40
C CYS A 514 6.23 21.09 9.75
N ALA A 515 7.22 20.20 9.81
CA ALA A 515 8.02 20.00 11.02
C ALA A 515 8.77 21.28 11.46
N HIS A 516 9.40 21.99 10.53
CA HIS A 516 10.06 23.27 10.85
C HIS A 516 9.08 24.37 11.23
N LEU A 517 7.87 24.37 10.67
CA LEU A 517 6.82 25.31 11.08
C LEU A 517 6.37 25.05 12.53
N GLU A 518 6.19 23.80 12.93
CA GLU A 518 5.82 23.47 14.30
C GLU A 518 6.95 23.77 15.29
N MET A 519 8.22 23.47 14.95
CA MET A 519 9.37 23.88 15.77
C MET A 519 9.51 25.40 15.88
N TYR A 520 9.14 26.15 14.83
CA TYR A 520 9.08 27.61 14.87
C TYR A 520 8.00 28.08 15.86
N ARG A 521 6.79 27.52 15.77
CA ARG A 521 5.68 27.83 16.68
C ARG A 521 6.02 27.50 18.12
N ASP A 522 6.59 26.32 18.38
CA ASP A 522 7.04 25.91 19.71
C ASP A 522 8.01 26.94 20.31
N ALA A 523 9.01 27.38 19.53
CA ALA A 523 9.98 28.37 19.99
C ALA A 523 9.36 29.75 20.26
N VAL A 524 8.36 30.17 19.47
CA VAL A 524 7.66 31.45 19.68
C VAL A 524 6.79 31.41 20.93
N HIS A 525 6.04 30.33 21.14
CA HIS A 525 5.17 30.18 22.31
C HIS A 525 5.95 29.98 23.61
N GLU A 526 7.05 29.23 23.57
CA GLU A 526 7.95 29.10 24.73
C GLU A 526 8.55 30.48 25.10
N LEU A 527 8.89 31.32 24.11
CA LEU A 527 9.38 32.68 24.34
C LEU A 527 8.29 33.60 24.94
N GLY A 528 7.04 33.48 24.48
CA GLY A 528 5.89 34.20 25.03
C GLY A 528 5.66 33.87 26.50
N GLY A 529 5.62 32.59 26.84
CA GLY A 529 5.42 32.13 28.23
C GLY A 529 6.54 32.58 29.19
N LEU A 530 7.80 32.65 28.73
CA LEU A 530 8.91 33.22 29.52
C LEU A 530 8.79 34.73 29.75
N SER A 531 8.06 35.45 28.90
CA SER A 531 7.84 36.88 29.07
C SER A 531 6.74 37.15 30.09
N GLU A 532 5.66 36.36 30.06
CA GLU A 532 4.54 36.45 31.01
C GLU A 532 4.94 36.04 32.45
N LEU A 533 5.74 34.97 32.60
CA LEU A 533 6.27 34.53 33.90
C LEU A 533 7.19 35.56 34.58
N SER A 534 7.78 36.49 33.81
CA SER A 534 8.64 37.55 34.34
C SER A 534 7.86 38.76 34.87
N GLU A 535 6.61 38.94 34.47
CA GLU A 535 5.74 40.05 34.92
C GLU A 535 4.98 39.71 36.22
N ASP A 536 4.55 38.45 36.39
CA ASP A 536 3.86 37.96 37.60
C ASP A 536 4.79 37.65 38.79
N GLY A 537 6.11 37.75 38.61
CA GLY A 537 7.11 37.57 39.69
C GLY A 537 7.23 38.74 40.68
N SER A 538 6.35 39.74 40.59
CA SER A 538 6.39 40.97 41.38
C SER A 538 5.44 40.98 42.58
N GLU A 539 5.37 39.90 43.38
CA GLU A 539 4.69 39.96 44.69
C GLU A 539 5.55 39.50 45.89
N SER A 540 5.76 40.49 46.78
CA SER A 540 6.14 40.42 48.19
C SER A 540 7.63 40.30 48.54
N GLU A 541 8.35 41.43 48.39
CA GLU A 541 9.40 41.77 49.35
C GLU A 541 8.77 41.92 50.75
N LYS A 542 8.65 40.82 51.49
CA LYS A 542 8.64 40.90 52.95
C LYS A 542 10.08 41.05 53.39
N GLU A 543 10.41 42.22 53.93
CA GLU A 543 11.62 42.48 54.69
C GLU A 543 11.87 41.37 55.72
N VAL A 544 12.80 40.46 55.41
CA VAL A 544 13.41 39.58 56.40
C VAL A 544 14.72 40.23 56.82
N LYS A 545 14.78 40.60 58.10
CA LYS A 545 15.95 41.20 58.73
C LYS A 545 17.21 40.34 58.53
N ALA A 546 18.31 41.07 58.33
CA ALA A 546 19.68 40.60 58.12
C ALA A 546 20.10 39.45 59.05
N GLY A 547 20.68 38.41 58.43
CA GLY A 547 21.32 37.28 59.11
C GLY A 547 21.83 36.25 58.10
N ASP A 548 22.97 36.57 57.47
CA ASP A 548 23.93 35.66 56.83
C ASP A 548 23.43 34.34 56.20
N VAL A 549 22.85 34.42 55.00
CA VAL A 549 23.07 33.42 53.93
C VAL A 549 23.20 34.17 52.59
N LYS A 550 24.33 33.95 51.91
CA LYS A 550 24.68 34.52 50.61
C LYS A 550 23.59 34.24 49.56
N VAL A 551 22.93 35.29 49.10
CA VAL A 551 22.13 35.31 47.88
C VAL A 551 23.09 35.29 46.69
N THR A 552 23.39 34.11 46.16
CA THR A 552 24.04 33.93 44.85
C THR A 552 23.10 33.33 43.80
N ALA A 553 21.85 33.03 44.15
CA ALA A 553 20.91 32.32 43.27
C ALA A 553 20.12 33.20 42.28
N THR A 554 20.12 34.53 42.41
CA THR A 554 19.29 35.43 41.56
C THR A 554 19.99 35.88 40.28
N LYS A 555 21.29 36.21 40.33
CA LYS A 555 22.04 36.62 39.13
C LYS A 555 22.25 35.47 38.15
N ASP A 556 22.62 34.29 38.66
CA ASP A 556 22.82 33.09 37.85
C ASP A 556 21.52 32.62 37.19
N ARG A 557 20.35 32.82 37.82
CA ARG A 557 19.03 32.50 37.23
C ARG A 557 18.62 33.47 36.12
N LEU A 558 18.82 34.77 36.32
CA LEU A 558 18.57 35.79 35.30
C LEU A 558 19.47 35.57 34.07
N ASP A 559 20.73 35.21 34.28
CA ASP A 559 21.68 34.90 33.20
C ASP A 559 21.24 33.65 32.40
N VAL A 560 20.71 32.61 33.06
CA VAL A 560 20.19 31.39 32.40
C VAL A 560 18.92 31.66 31.59
N GLU A 561 17.99 32.47 32.11
CA GLU A 561 16.76 32.82 31.41
C GLU A 561 17.05 33.70 30.17
N ASP A 562 17.96 34.66 30.29
CA ASP A 562 18.41 35.48 29.15
C ASP A 562 19.14 34.64 28.08
N ILE A 563 19.94 33.66 28.49
CA ILE A 563 20.57 32.70 27.56
C ILE A 563 19.48 31.89 26.85
N ARG A 564 18.47 31.40 27.58
CA ARG A 564 17.36 30.63 27.00
C ARG A 564 16.52 31.46 26.05
N LYS A 565 16.17 32.70 26.39
CA LYS A 565 15.46 33.64 25.50
C LYS A 565 16.24 33.88 24.20
N LYS A 566 17.56 34.12 24.29
CA LYS A 566 18.43 34.28 23.11
C LYS A 566 18.47 33.02 22.24
N GLU A 567 18.54 31.85 22.86
CA GLU A 567 18.49 30.56 22.17
C GLU A 567 17.16 30.39 21.42
N LEU A 568 16.02 30.62 22.09
CA LEU A 568 14.68 30.52 21.50
C LEU A 568 14.48 31.50 20.34
N ILE A 569 14.93 32.75 20.47
CA ILE A 569 14.90 33.73 19.36
C ILE A 569 15.73 33.23 18.18
N SER A 570 16.92 32.68 18.45
CA SER A 570 17.77 32.15 17.37
C SER A 570 17.15 30.94 16.71
N ASN A 571 16.56 30.03 17.49
CA ASN A 571 15.89 28.84 17.01
C ASN A 571 14.65 29.21 16.18
N ALA A 572 13.80 30.11 16.68
CA ALA A 572 12.62 30.59 15.95
C ALA A 572 13.00 31.15 14.57
N ARG A 573 14.02 32.03 14.49
CA ARG A 573 14.50 32.56 13.20
C ARG A 573 15.02 31.47 12.26
N LYS A 574 15.76 30.50 12.80
CA LYS A 574 16.29 29.37 12.03
C LYS A 574 15.17 28.51 11.46
N TYR A 575 14.24 28.07 12.32
CA TYR A 575 13.12 27.21 11.95
C TYR A 575 12.17 27.90 10.98
N LYS A 576 11.85 29.18 11.21
CA LYS A 576 11.04 29.99 10.28
C LYS A 576 11.65 29.99 8.87
N LYS A 577 12.93 30.34 8.76
CA LYS A 577 13.64 30.36 7.47
C LYS A 577 13.68 28.98 6.80
N SER A 578 13.91 27.93 7.58
CA SER A 578 13.93 26.55 7.08
C SER A 578 12.56 26.09 6.58
N ALA A 579 11.48 26.38 7.31
CA ALA A 579 10.11 26.08 6.91
C ALA A 579 9.79 26.71 5.56
N GLU A 580 10.07 28.01 5.41
CA GLU A 580 9.82 28.72 4.15
C GLU A 580 10.65 28.19 2.98
N THR A 581 11.92 27.87 3.24
CA THR A 581 12.80 27.28 2.22
C THR A 581 12.24 25.96 1.72
N LEU A 582 11.76 25.11 2.63
CA LEU A 582 11.22 23.79 2.31
C LEU A 582 9.86 23.90 1.60
N PHE A 583 8.96 24.76 2.07
CA PHE A 583 7.67 24.99 1.41
C PHE A 583 7.83 25.53 -0.01
N ARG A 584 8.75 26.48 -0.24
CA ARG A 584 9.04 26.98 -1.60
C ARG A 584 9.73 25.95 -2.47
N LYS A 585 10.54 25.06 -1.88
CA LYS A 585 11.21 23.98 -2.61
C LYS A 585 10.24 22.89 -3.06
N ALA A 586 9.24 22.55 -2.25
CA ALA A 586 8.32 21.44 -2.51
C ALA A 586 7.66 21.50 -3.91
N PRO A 587 6.98 22.60 -4.32
CA PRO A 587 6.42 22.75 -5.66
C PRO A 587 7.43 22.59 -6.80
N THR A 588 8.69 23.02 -6.61
CA THR A 588 9.74 22.94 -7.66
C THR A 588 10.17 21.50 -7.98
N THR A 589 9.80 20.55 -7.12
CA THR A 589 10.13 19.13 -7.28
C THR A 589 8.93 18.28 -7.73
N ALA A 590 7.77 18.90 -7.91
CA ALA A 590 6.55 18.26 -8.38
C ALA A 590 6.60 17.96 -9.89
N GLY A 591 5.82 16.99 -10.35
CA GLY A 591 5.65 16.66 -11.77
C GLY A 591 6.82 15.90 -12.39
N ARG A 592 7.86 15.58 -11.61
CA ARG A 592 8.98 14.72 -12.03
C ARG A 592 8.54 13.28 -12.28
N LYS A 593 7.53 12.81 -11.53
CA LYS A 593 6.88 11.53 -11.73
C LYS A 593 5.44 11.72 -12.12
N ARG A 594 4.98 10.93 -13.09
CA ARG A 594 3.60 10.92 -13.55
C ARG A 594 3.07 9.49 -13.44
N PHE A 595 1.88 9.32 -12.92
CA PHE A 595 1.18 8.04 -12.96
C PHE A 595 0.18 8.10 -14.10
N MET A 596 0.34 7.24 -15.11
CA MET A 596 -0.50 7.26 -16.33
C MET A 596 -0.59 8.65 -16.97
N ALA A 597 0.56 9.31 -17.15
CA ALA A 597 0.68 10.68 -17.67
C ALA A 597 0.01 11.79 -16.82
N ARG A 598 -0.55 11.47 -15.65
CA ARG A 598 -1.12 12.44 -14.70
C ARG A 598 -0.17 12.71 -13.55
N GLN A 599 -0.20 13.94 -13.05
CA GLN A 599 0.54 14.30 -11.84
C GLN A 599 -0.05 13.60 -10.61
N MET A 600 0.80 13.25 -9.65
CA MET A 600 0.38 12.59 -8.42
C MET A 600 -0.54 13.50 -7.59
N PRO A 601 -1.68 13.00 -7.07
CA PRO A 601 -2.65 13.75 -6.26
C PRO A 601 -2.04 14.63 -5.15
N PHE A 602 -1.14 14.06 -4.34
CA PHE A 602 -0.49 14.79 -3.26
C PHE A 602 0.42 15.92 -3.74
N GLU A 603 0.99 15.82 -4.94
CA GLU A 603 1.79 16.91 -5.49
C GLU A 603 0.91 18.08 -5.93
N VAL A 604 -0.25 17.80 -6.52
CA VAL A 604 -1.26 18.82 -6.85
C VAL A 604 -1.75 19.51 -5.58
N PHE A 605 -2.05 18.74 -4.53
CA PHE A 605 -2.40 19.26 -3.21
C PHE A 605 -1.30 20.19 -2.66
N VAL A 606 -0.04 19.74 -2.62
CA VAL A 606 1.09 20.53 -2.11
C VAL A 606 1.25 21.85 -2.87
N MET A 607 1.19 21.81 -4.20
CA MET A 607 1.32 23.03 -5.02
C MET A 607 0.20 24.04 -4.73
N ARG A 608 -1.05 23.59 -4.68
CA ARG A 608 -2.20 24.46 -4.37
C ARG A 608 -2.07 25.04 -2.95
N LYS A 609 -1.73 24.21 -1.98
CA LYS A 609 -1.61 24.62 -0.57
C LYS A 609 -0.56 25.72 -0.38
N VAL A 610 0.64 25.52 -0.93
CA VAL A 610 1.73 26.50 -0.84
C VAL A 610 1.37 27.78 -1.61
N ALA A 611 0.73 27.68 -2.78
CA ALA A 611 0.28 28.86 -3.52
C ALA A 611 -0.75 29.68 -2.74
N LYS A 612 -1.70 29.02 -2.05
CA LYS A 612 -2.67 29.69 -1.16
C LYS A 612 -1.99 30.47 -0.05
N TRP A 613 -0.98 29.87 0.58
CA TRP A 613 -0.25 30.50 1.68
C TRP A 613 0.60 31.69 1.21
N GLU A 614 1.23 31.62 0.03
CA GLU A 614 1.98 32.75 -0.55
C GLU A 614 1.06 33.92 -0.94
N GLU A 615 -0.13 33.62 -1.47
CA GLU A 615 -1.16 34.63 -1.74
C GLU A 615 -1.59 35.34 -0.45
N ARG A 616 -1.85 34.57 0.62
CA ARG A 616 -2.21 35.12 1.93
C ARG A 616 -1.07 35.92 2.55
N ALA A 617 0.17 35.44 2.47
CA ALA A 617 1.36 36.13 2.95
C ALA A 617 1.52 37.50 2.28
N THR A 618 1.35 37.53 0.96
CA THR A 618 1.39 38.77 0.17
C THR A 618 0.27 39.73 0.56
N ALA A 619 -0.96 39.24 0.69
CA ALA A 619 -2.12 40.05 1.05
C ALA A 619 -2.00 40.68 2.45
N LEU A 620 -1.48 39.92 3.43
CA LEU A 620 -1.30 40.37 4.81
C LEU A 620 0.04 41.06 5.06
N LYS A 621 0.95 41.07 4.07
CA LYS A 621 2.34 41.57 4.19
C LYS A 621 3.10 40.89 5.33
N LEU A 622 2.93 39.57 5.44
CA LEU A 622 3.58 38.72 6.42
C LEU A 622 4.62 37.83 5.73
N ASP A 623 5.55 37.33 6.52
CA ASP A 623 6.40 36.21 6.12
C ASP A 623 5.55 34.96 5.90
N LEU A 624 5.96 34.08 4.99
CA LEU A 624 5.17 32.91 4.60
C LEU A 624 4.83 32.03 5.81
N ALA A 625 5.78 31.80 6.72
CA ALA A 625 5.54 30.98 7.90
C ALA A 625 4.45 31.54 8.84
N ASP A 626 4.29 32.87 8.91
CA ASP A 626 3.27 33.51 9.75
C ASP A 626 1.90 33.60 9.06
N ALA A 627 1.84 33.39 7.75
CA ALA A 627 0.61 33.37 6.95
C ALA A 627 -0.06 31.98 6.92
N ILE A 628 0.58 30.96 7.49
CA ILE A 628 0.02 29.60 7.57
C ILE A 628 -0.94 29.53 8.75
N GLY A 629 -2.16 29.07 8.49
CA GLY A 629 -3.25 28.91 9.48
C GLY A 629 -3.13 27.62 10.30
N PRO A 630 -4.20 26.81 10.41
CA PRO A 630 -4.20 25.54 11.14
C PRO A 630 -2.98 24.68 10.82
N SER A 631 -2.53 23.87 11.79
CA SER A 631 -1.33 23.06 11.63
C SER A 631 -1.42 22.15 10.41
N PRO A 632 -0.55 22.33 9.38
CA PRO A 632 -0.49 21.40 8.26
C PRO A 632 0.04 20.03 8.70
N ALA A 633 0.75 19.94 9.84
CA ALA A 633 1.10 18.64 10.42
C ALA A 633 -0.14 17.90 10.92
N ALA A 634 -1.10 18.58 11.56
CA ALA A 634 -2.37 17.99 11.96
C ALA A 634 -3.22 17.54 10.75
N GLU A 635 -3.21 18.32 9.66
CA GLU A 635 -3.83 17.89 8.40
C GLU A 635 -3.17 16.61 7.85
N MET A 636 -1.84 16.49 7.94
CA MET A 636 -1.15 15.25 7.58
C MET A 636 -1.51 14.08 8.52
N ILE A 637 -1.69 14.32 9.83
CA ILE A 637 -2.19 13.30 10.77
C ILE A 637 -3.55 12.79 10.28
N TYR A 638 -4.49 13.69 9.95
CA TYR A 638 -5.80 13.31 9.43
C TYR A 638 -5.70 12.52 8.12
N LEU A 639 -4.98 13.04 7.13
CA LEU A 639 -4.82 12.39 5.82
C LEU A 639 -4.14 11.02 5.95
N TRP A 640 -3.25 10.81 6.91
CA TRP A 640 -2.63 9.51 7.21
C TRP A 640 -3.39 8.61 8.19
N ASN A 641 -4.61 8.99 8.61
CA ASN A 641 -5.36 8.29 9.65
C ASN A 641 -4.51 8.06 10.92
N GLY A 642 -3.77 9.09 11.34
CA GLY A 642 -2.83 9.02 12.45
C GLY A 642 -3.52 8.85 13.80
N GLY A 643 -4.74 9.35 13.96
CA GLY A 643 -5.51 9.20 15.21
C GLY A 643 -5.70 7.73 15.64
N LYS A 644 -5.82 6.80 14.68
CA LYS A 644 -5.89 5.35 14.94
C LYS A 644 -4.60 4.79 15.58
N ARG A 645 -3.46 5.43 15.33
CA ARG A 645 -2.11 5.05 15.82
C ARG A 645 -1.77 5.67 17.18
N MET A 646 -2.58 6.62 17.64
CA MET A 646 -2.30 7.44 18.81
C MET A 646 -3.07 6.93 20.03
N ASN A 647 -2.40 6.93 21.19
CA ASN A 647 -3.06 6.77 22.47
C ASN A 647 -3.70 8.10 22.91
N LEU A 648 -4.49 8.08 23.99
CA LEU A 648 -5.22 9.28 24.44
C LEU A 648 -4.29 10.45 24.77
N GLU A 649 -3.14 10.20 25.42
CA GLU A 649 -2.16 11.25 25.73
C GLU A 649 -1.66 11.97 24.47
N LEU A 650 -1.34 11.22 23.42
CA LEU A 650 -0.90 11.78 22.15
C LEU A 650 -2.04 12.49 21.42
N ILE A 651 -3.27 11.99 21.50
CA ILE A 651 -4.45 12.66 20.93
C ILE A 651 -4.65 14.03 21.57
N GLU A 652 -4.62 14.12 22.90
CA GLU A 652 -4.75 15.40 23.61
C GLU A 652 -3.61 16.37 23.24
N LYS A 653 -2.36 15.88 23.13
CA LYS A 653 -1.25 16.70 22.61
C LYS A 653 -1.45 17.14 21.15
N ALA A 654 -2.09 16.33 20.32
CA ALA A 654 -2.39 16.71 18.94
C ALA A 654 -3.53 17.72 18.85
N MET A 655 -4.42 17.78 19.84
CA MET A 655 -5.44 18.83 19.91
C MET A 655 -4.81 20.19 20.17
N THR A 656 -3.75 20.28 21.00
CA THR A 656 -3.06 21.56 21.26
C THR A 656 -2.41 22.15 20.00
N ILE A 657 -2.02 21.30 19.03
CA ILE A 657 -1.44 21.81 17.78
C ILE A 657 -2.46 22.40 16.80
N LEU A 658 -3.75 22.18 17.07
CA LEU A 658 -4.86 22.75 16.30
C LEU A 658 -5.40 24.05 16.92
N GLU A 659 -4.97 24.46 18.10
CA GLU A 659 -5.51 25.66 18.74
C GLU A 659 -5.20 26.93 17.91
N TRP A 660 -6.16 27.86 17.86
CA TRP A 660 -6.03 29.06 17.03
C TRP A 660 -4.94 30.01 17.52
N ASP A 661 -4.73 30.05 18.83
CA ASP A 661 -3.66 30.82 19.49
C ASP A 661 -2.26 30.29 19.13
N ARG A 662 -2.15 29.03 18.69
CA ARG A 662 -0.89 28.48 18.20
C ARG A 662 -0.36 29.18 16.95
N CYS A 663 -1.23 29.83 16.18
CA CYS A 663 -0.81 30.66 15.05
C CYS A 663 -0.03 31.89 15.54
N THR A 664 1.08 32.23 14.88
CA THR A 664 1.97 33.33 15.30
C THR A 664 1.45 34.73 14.91
N SER A 665 0.30 34.82 14.23
CA SER A 665 -0.28 36.07 13.73
C SER A 665 -1.79 36.07 13.89
N SER A 666 -2.31 37.02 14.67
CA SER A 666 -3.75 37.23 14.84
C SER A 666 -4.44 37.68 13.53
N ALA A 667 -3.73 38.41 12.67
CA ALA A 667 -4.22 38.79 11.34
C ALA A 667 -4.42 37.56 10.44
N THR A 668 -3.52 36.59 10.52
CA THR A 668 -3.66 35.30 9.82
C THR A 668 -4.86 34.53 10.33
N VAL A 669 -5.04 34.42 11.66
CA VAL A 669 -6.20 33.75 12.25
C VAL A 669 -7.51 34.41 11.83
N ALA A 670 -7.59 35.74 11.88
CA ALA A 670 -8.76 36.48 11.43
C ALA A 670 -9.07 36.18 9.96
N LYS A 671 -8.05 36.22 9.10
CA LYS A 671 -8.22 35.96 7.67
C LYS A 671 -8.68 34.53 7.39
N VAL A 672 -8.05 33.57 8.05
CA VAL A 672 -8.36 32.15 7.89
C VAL A 672 -9.78 31.82 8.35
N LYS A 673 -10.29 32.48 9.41
CA LYS A 673 -11.66 32.29 9.88
C LYS A 673 -12.73 32.84 8.92
N GLU A 674 -12.36 33.66 7.94
CA GLU A 674 -13.25 34.09 6.85
C GLU A 674 -13.32 33.05 5.72
N GLU A 675 -12.38 32.11 5.67
CA GLU A 675 -12.23 31.12 4.59
C GLU A 675 -12.87 29.79 5.00
N HIS A 676 -14.06 29.50 4.45
CA HIS A 676 -14.82 28.30 4.79
C HIS A 676 -14.02 26.99 4.66
N ASP A 677 -13.15 26.86 3.65
CA ASP A 677 -12.36 25.64 3.46
C ASP A 677 -11.31 25.45 4.55
N GLU A 678 -10.67 26.52 5.03
CA GLU A 678 -9.71 26.43 6.14
C GLU A 678 -10.40 26.12 7.48
N VAL A 679 -11.55 26.75 7.74
CA VAL A 679 -12.35 26.46 8.95
C VAL A 679 -12.81 25.00 8.93
N ALA A 680 -13.21 24.49 7.76
CA ALA A 680 -13.56 23.10 7.59
C ALA A 680 -12.35 22.16 7.79
N ILE A 681 -11.15 22.52 7.28
CA ILE A 681 -9.91 21.74 7.50
C ILE A 681 -9.59 21.63 8.99
N HIS A 682 -9.62 22.77 9.68
CA HIS A 682 -9.43 22.83 11.13
C HIS A 682 -10.43 21.94 11.88
N GLY A 683 -11.72 22.12 11.59
CA GLY A 683 -12.78 21.44 12.32
C GLY A 683 -12.87 19.94 12.02
N VAL A 684 -12.58 19.50 10.79
CA VAL A 684 -12.47 18.05 10.47
C VAL A 684 -11.31 17.42 11.22
N GLY A 685 -10.14 18.08 11.26
CA GLY A 685 -9.00 17.60 12.04
C GLY A 685 -9.31 17.49 13.53
N GLN A 686 -10.00 18.48 14.08
CA GLN A 686 -10.44 18.48 15.48
C GLN A 686 -11.48 17.38 15.75
N ALA A 687 -12.48 17.23 14.88
CA ALA A 687 -13.51 16.21 15.02
C ALA A 687 -12.93 14.78 14.95
N ALA A 688 -11.98 14.54 14.04
CA ALA A 688 -11.30 13.25 13.94
C ALA A 688 -10.54 12.90 15.24
N LEU A 689 -9.81 13.86 15.83
CA LEU A 689 -9.12 13.65 17.11
C LEU A 689 -10.11 13.44 18.27
N LEU A 690 -11.17 14.24 18.35
CA LEU A 690 -12.24 14.10 19.34
C LEU A 690 -12.91 12.72 19.27
N ARG A 691 -13.19 12.21 18.07
CA ARG A 691 -13.71 10.85 17.86
C ARG A 691 -12.78 9.79 18.43
N HIS A 692 -11.47 9.89 18.16
CA HIS A 692 -10.48 8.98 18.72
C HIS A 692 -10.28 9.12 20.24
N ALA A 693 -10.57 10.29 20.82
CA ALA A 693 -10.64 10.52 22.26
C ALA A 693 -11.93 9.98 22.92
N GLY A 694 -12.89 9.48 22.12
CA GLY A 694 -14.20 9.04 22.61
C GLY A 694 -15.21 10.17 22.83
N ARG A 695 -14.88 11.40 22.41
CA ARG A 695 -15.71 12.62 22.53
C ARG A 695 -16.55 12.81 21.27
N GLY A 696 -17.31 11.78 20.91
CA GLY A 696 -18.04 11.72 19.63
C GLY A 696 -19.14 12.78 19.47
N ASP A 697 -19.79 13.19 20.56
CA ASP A 697 -20.86 14.19 20.50
C ASP A 697 -20.31 15.61 20.22
N GLU A 698 -19.14 15.95 20.76
CA GLU A 698 -18.43 17.19 20.42
C GLU A 698 -17.95 17.18 18.96
N ALA A 699 -17.40 16.05 18.51
CA ALA A 699 -17.02 15.87 17.10
C ALA A 699 -18.23 16.05 16.17
N LYS A 700 -19.38 15.47 16.53
CA LYS A 700 -20.62 15.58 15.75
C LYS A 700 -21.08 17.03 15.62
N GLY A 701 -21.03 17.81 16.70
CA GLY A 701 -21.40 19.22 16.68
C GLY A 701 -20.60 20.01 15.64
N ILE A 702 -19.27 19.88 15.68
CA ILE A 702 -18.36 20.55 14.73
C ILE A 702 -18.66 20.13 13.28
N LEU A 703 -18.86 18.84 13.03
CA LEU A 703 -19.09 18.33 11.68
C LEU A 703 -20.45 18.75 11.11
N LEU A 704 -21.48 18.88 11.93
CA LEU A 704 -22.79 19.37 11.49
C LEU A 704 -22.71 20.84 11.05
N ASP A 705 -21.95 21.67 11.76
CA ASP A 705 -21.73 23.07 11.38
C ASP A 705 -21.00 23.17 10.02
N ILE A 706 -19.97 22.35 9.81
CA ILE A 706 -19.21 22.29 8.54
C ILE A 706 -20.08 21.77 7.40
N SER A 707 -20.90 20.75 7.66
CA SER A 707 -21.76 20.11 6.65
C SER A 707 -22.86 21.04 6.12
N ALA A 708 -23.14 22.14 6.84
CA ALA A 708 -24.08 23.17 6.39
C ALA A 708 -23.49 24.12 5.34
N TYR A 709 -22.18 24.09 5.08
CA TYR A 709 -21.54 24.97 4.11
C TYR A 709 -21.98 24.66 2.67
N ASP A 710 -22.15 25.71 1.85
CA ASP A 710 -22.34 25.53 0.41
C ASP A 710 -21.06 24.95 -0.20
N ARG A 711 -21.21 23.84 -0.94
CA ARG A 711 -20.11 23.13 -1.61
C ARG A 711 -19.30 24.03 -2.53
N ALA A 712 -19.90 25.05 -3.15
CA ALA A 712 -19.17 25.98 -4.00
C ALA A 712 -18.14 26.82 -3.23
N THR A 713 -18.34 27.02 -1.92
CA THR A 713 -17.46 27.85 -1.09
C THR A 713 -16.10 27.22 -0.84
N CYS A 714 -16.00 25.89 -0.89
CA CYS A 714 -14.75 25.13 -0.72
C CYS A 714 -14.09 24.72 -2.05
N LYS A 715 -14.54 25.28 -3.18
CA LYS A 715 -14.04 24.93 -4.52
C LYS A 715 -13.39 26.10 -5.25
N GLY A 716 -12.55 25.74 -6.21
CA GLY A 716 -11.91 26.67 -7.15
C GLY A 716 -10.65 27.34 -6.59
N GLY A 717 -9.83 27.88 -7.49
CA GLY A 717 -8.56 28.50 -7.13
C GLY A 717 -7.63 27.51 -6.40
N ASN A 718 -7.09 27.96 -5.27
CA ASN A 718 -6.18 27.19 -4.41
C ASN A 718 -6.89 26.52 -3.20
N LYS A 719 -8.22 26.41 -3.22
CA LYS A 719 -8.99 25.81 -2.12
C LYS A 719 -8.90 24.28 -2.07
N ASP A 720 -9.15 23.73 -0.89
CA ASP A 720 -9.14 22.30 -0.62
C ASP A 720 -10.51 21.65 -0.86
N ASP A 721 -10.69 21.11 -2.06
CA ASP A 721 -11.98 20.59 -2.57
C ASP A 721 -12.45 19.27 -1.93
N TYR A 722 -11.59 18.59 -1.17
CA TYR A 722 -11.90 17.32 -0.51
C TYR A 722 -12.64 17.48 0.83
N ILE A 723 -12.63 18.68 1.42
CA ILE A 723 -12.88 18.82 2.85
C ILE A 723 -14.32 18.48 3.28
N LEU A 724 -15.33 18.90 2.51
CA LEU A 724 -16.73 18.63 2.82
C LEU A 724 -17.12 17.16 2.61
N ALA A 725 -16.52 16.51 1.61
CA ALA A 725 -16.64 15.06 1.42
C ALA A 725 -16.07 14.33 2.63
N SER A 726 -14.93 14.80 3.14
CA SER A 726 -14.27 14.24 4.31
C SER A 726 -15.04 14.49 5.62
N ALA A 727 -15.70 15.64 5.78
CA ALA A 727 -16.59 15.90 6.91
C ALA A 727 -17.81 14.96 6.92
N THR A 728 -18.38 14.70 5.74
CA THR A 728 -19.47 13.72 5.57
C THR A 728 -18.99 12.30 5.90
N TYR A 729 -17.75 11.96 5.52
CA TYR A 729 -17.12 10.69 5.89
C TYR A 729 -16.91 10.56 7.41
N GLU A 730 -16.47 11.61 8.09
CA GLU A 730 -16.34 11.64 9.56
C GLU A 730 -17.69 11.47 10.29
N LEU A 731 -18.77 12.05 9.77
CA LEU A 731 -20.12 11.77 10.28
C LEU A 731 -20.49 10.30 10.13
N ALA A 732 -20.13 9.66 9.01
CA ALA A 732 -20.38 8.24 8.81
C ALA A 732 -19.63 7.37 9.82
N MET A 733 -18.40 7.77 10.17
CA MET A 733 -17.60 7.08 11.19
C MET A 733 -18.19 7.23 12.59
N LEU A 734 -18.73 8.40 12.94
CA LEU A 734 -19.43 8.57 14.22
C LEU A 734 -20.69 7.71 14.30
N ALA A 735 -21.47 7.63 13.21
CA ALA A 735 -22.60 6.72 13.14
C ALA A 735 -22.17 5.25 13.29
N TRP A 736 -21.06 4.85 12.69
CA TRP A 736 -20.51 3.50 12.83
C TRP A 736 -19.97 3.22 14.24
N ASP A 737 -19.32 4.19 14.89
CA ASP A 737 -18.89 4.08 16.28
C ASP A 737 -20.10 3.81 17.21
N ASP A 738 -21.25 4.46 16.96
CA ASP A 738 -22.50 4.17 17.67
C ASP A 738 -23.00 2.73 17.41
N VAL A 739 -22.82 2.18 16.20
CA VAL A 739 -23.17 0.78 15.89
C VAL A 739 -22.33 -0.21 16.69
N CYS A 740 -21.03 0.06 16.82
CA CYS A 740 -20.06 -0.90 17.35
C CYS A 740 -19.87 -0.85 18.87
N ARG A 741 -20.07 0.31 19.52
CA ARG A 741 -19.72 0.51 20.93
C ARG A 741 -20.94 0.28 21.85
N PRO A 742 -20.95 -0.79 22.68
CA PRO A 742 -22.06 -1.05 23.59
C PRO A 742 -22.37 0.09 24.56
N GLU A 743 -21.37 0.91 24.90
CA GLU A 743 -21.52 2.07 25.77
C GLU A 743 -22.39 3.18 25.16
N ARG A 744 -22.62 3.14 23.84
CA ARG A 744 -23.47 4.09 23.11
C ARG A 744 -24.89 3.58 22.89
N TRP A 745 -25.16 2.33 23.23
CA TRP A 745 -26.46 1.71 22.98
C TRP A 745 -27.49 2.14 24.03
N PRO A 746 -28.80 2.11 23.69
CA PRO A 746 -29.86 2.26 24.67
C PRO A 746 -29.71 1.26 25.83
N THR A 747 -30.16 1.68 27.02
CA THR A 747 -30.18 0.81 28.21
C THR A 747 -31.21 -0.31 28.11
N ASP A 748 -32.25 -0.12 27.30
CA ASP A 748 -33.25 -1.14 27.03
C ASP A 748 -32.73 -2.09 25.96
N ALA A 749 -32.59 -3.37 26.33
CA ALA A 749 -32.06 -4.42 25.45
C ALA A 749 -32.94 -4.63 24.21
N ASP A 750 -34.25 -4.38 24.32
CA ASP A 750 -35.18 -4.54 23.20
C ASP A 750 -35.02 -3.42 22.15
N GLU A 751 -34.47 -2.26 22.54
CA GLU A 751 -34.22 -1.12 21.66
C GLU A 751 -32.86 -1.16 20.96
N VAL A 752 -31.91 -1.96 21.47
CA VAL A 752 -30.52 -2.01 20.96
C VAL A 752 -30.48 -2.37 19.49
N GLU A 753 -31.24 -3.39 19.06
CA GLU A 753 -31.21 -3.86 17.68
C GLU A 753 -31.75 -2.81 16.71
N GLU A 754 -32.85 -2.14 17.07
CA GLU A 754 -33.41 -1.06 16.26
C GLU A 754 -32.49 0.15 16.20
N PHE A 755 -31.85 0.50 17.32
CA PHE A 755 -30.85 1.57 17.37
C PHE A 755 -29.68 1.27 16.44
N ARG A 756 -29.08 0.07 16.54
CA ARG A 756 -27.96 -0.34 15.69
C ARG A 756 -28.35 -0.37 14.22
N ARG A 757 -29.55 -0.84 13.88
CA ARG A 757 -30.08 -0.81 12.50
C ARG A 757 -30.13 0.63 11.97
N LYS A 758 -30.76 1.55 12.71
CA LYS A 758 -30.86 2.98 12.32
C LYS A 758 -29.49 3.62 12.13
N LYS A 759 -28.54 3.33 13.02
CA LYS A 759 -27.16 3.84 12.93
C LYS A 759 -26.39 3.25 11.76
N THR A 760 -26.66 2.00 11.41
CA THR A 760 -26.11 1.35 10.22
C THR A 760 -26.65 1.98 8.93
N GLU A 761 -27.95 2.28 8.87
CA GLU A 761 -28.59 3.02 7.77
C GLU A 761 -28.04 4.46 7.65
N GLU A 762 -27.85 5.17 8.77
CA GLU A 762 -27.22 6.51 8.83
C GLU A 762 -25.80 6.45 8.24
N CYS A 763 -24.98 5.50 8.68
CA CYS A 763 -23.63 5.29 8.17
C CYS A 763 -23.63 4.98 6.66
N TYR A 764 -24.48 4.05 6.21
CA TYR A 764 -24.60 3.68 4.81
C TYR A 764 -24.93 4.88 3.92
N THR A 765 -25.93 5.67 4.32
CA THR A 765 -26.39 6.84 3.56
C THR A 765 -25.29 7.89 3.42
N LEU A 766 -24.54 8.15 4.51
CA LEU A 766 -23.42 9.10 4.49
C LEU A 766 -22.27 8.58 3.61
N LEU A 767 -21.92 7.30 3.70
CA LEU A 767 -20.89 6.69 2.83
C LEU A 767 -21.29 6.71 1.35
N GLU A 768 -22.53 6.38 1.01
CA GLU A 768 -23.05 6.47 -0.36
C GLU A 768 -23.01 7.91 -0.89
N THR A 769 -23.27 8.88 -0.03
CA THR A 769 -23.17 10.31 -0.38
C THR A 769 -21.73 10.66 -0.77
N VAL A 770 -20.74 10.20 -0.01
CA VAL A 770 -19.31 10.42 -0.33
C VAL A 770 -18.86 9.61 -1.55
N ALA A 771 -19.37 8.39 -1.74
CA ALA A 771 -19.05 7.56 -2.91
C ALA A 771 -19.55 8.18 -4.23
N LYS A 772 -20.67 8.90 -4.18
CA LYS A 772 -21.26 9.63 -5.31
C LYS A 772 -20.81 11.09 -5.39
N TRP A 773 -19.84 11.48 -4.56
CA TRP A 773 -19.29 12.84 -4.61
C TRP A 773 -18.58 13.07 -5.93
N GLU A 774 -18.54 14.33 -6.39
CA GLU A 774 -17.77 14.68 -7.58
C GLU A 774 -16.26 14.45 -7.32
N THR A 775 -15.47 14.29 -8.38
CA THR A 775 -14.02 14.11 -8.25
C THR A 775 -13.36 15.33 -7.59
N TYR A 776 -12.49 15.07 -6.62
CA TYR A 776 -11.65 16.05 -5.92
C TYR A 776 -10.20 15.56 -5.87
N VAL A 777 -9.24 16.43 -5.53
CA VAL A 777 -7.80 16.14 -5.72
C VAL A 777 -7.36 14.87 -4.99
N LEU A 778 -7.88 14.63 -3.78
CA LEU A 778 -7.51 13.49 -2.94
C LEU A 778 -8.55 12.35 -2.94
N ASP A 779 -9.38 12.23 -3.98
CA ASP A 779 -10.46 11.23 -4.06
C ASP A 779 -10.01 9.79 -3.82
N ALA A 780 -8.89 9.38 -4.42
CA ALA A 780 -8.31 8.05 -4.24
C ALA A 780 -7.91 7.76 -2.79
N ARG A 781 -7.61 8.80 -1.99
CA ARG A 781 -7.24 8.66 -0.58
C ARG A 781 -8.43 8.24 0.30
N PHE A 782 -9.62 8.74 -0.02
CA PHE A 782 -10.86 8.46 0.70
C PHE A 782 -11.64 7.30 0.07
N GLY A 783 -11.60 7.14 -1.25
CA GLY A 783 -12.39 6.16 -1.99
C GLY A 783 -12.23 4.72 -1.49
N MET A 784 -11.01 4.30 -1.18
CA MET A 784 -10.76 2.97 -0.60
C MET A 784 -11.42 2.80 0.78
N ARG A 785 -11.37 3.85 1.63
CA ARG A 785 -11.96 3.81 2.98
C ARG A 785 -13.48 3.80 2.90
N VAL A 786 -14.06 4.58 1.98
CA VAL A 786 -15.49 4.62 1.72
C VAL A 786 -15.99 3.27 1.22
N GLN A 787 -15.31 2.68 0.22
CA GLN A 787 -15.69 1.37 -0.31
C GLN A 787 -15.59 0.28 0.76
N THR A 788 -14.50 0.26 1.55
CA THR A 788 -14.35 -0.68 2.66
C THR A 788 -15.48 -0.53 3.70
N GLY A 789 -15.87 0.72 3.99
CA GLY A 789 -16.99 1.00 4.88
C GLY A 789 -18.33 0.53 4.31
N LEU A 790 -18.59 0.73 3.02
CA LEU A 790 -19.80 0.24 2.37
C LEU A 790 -19.88 -1.29 2.39
N ASP A 791 -18.75 -1.97 2.11
CA ASP A 791 -18.66 -3.42 2.16
C ASP A 791 -18.93 -3.93 3.59
N THR A 792 -18.39 -3.25 4.59
CA THR A 792 -18.60 -3.54 6.02
C THR A 792 -20.06 -3.39 6.45
N VAL A 793 -20.70 -2.28 6.08
CA VAL A 793 -22.10 -2.00 6.41
C VAL A 793 -23.01 -3.02 5.73
N ARG A 794 -22.78 -3.32 4.45
CA ARG A 794 -23.52 -4.37 3.71
C ARG A 794 -23.35 -5.74 4.34
N TRP A 795 -22.14 -6.09 4.78
CA TRP A 795 -21.87 -7.34 5.47
C TRP A 795 -22.71 -7.46 6.74
N LEU A 796 -22.67 -6.45 7.62
CA LEU A 796 -23.41 -6.48 8.88
C LEU A 796 -24.93 -6.57 8.63
N SER A 797 -25.45 -5.73 7.74
CA SER A 797 -26.88 -5.76 7.39
C SER A 797 -27.31 -7.10 6.82
N LYS A 798 -26.49 -7.72 5.95
CA LYS A 798 -26.77 -9.05 5.42
C LYS A 798 -26.82 -10.11 6.54
N LYS A 799 -25.85 -10.09 7.47
CA LYS A 799 -25.79 -11.05 8.58
C LYS A 799 -26.93 -10.88 9.59
N LYS A 800 -27.40 -9.65 9.80
CA LYS A 800 -28.55 -9.34 10.68
C LYS A 800 -29.91 -9.36 9.98
N GLY A 801 -29.94 -9.53 8.65
CA GLY A 801 -31.18 -9.51 7.86
C GLY A 801 -31.84 -8.12 7.77
N TRP A 802 -31.06 -7.05 7.86
CA TRP A 802 -31.54 -5.67 7.73
C TRP A 802 -31.57 -5.25 6.26
N THR A 803 -32.57 -4.43 5.90
CA THR A 803 -32.67 -3.80 4.57
C THR A 803 -32.02 -2.42 4.62
N LEU A 804 -31.08 -2.15 3.71
CA LEU A 804 -30.35 -0.89 3.57
C LEU A 804 -30.94 0.06 2.52
#